data_AF-A0A7W5D6C4-F1
#
_entry.id   AF-A0A7W5D6C4-F1
#
_cell.length_a   1.000
_cell.length_b   1.000
_cell.length_c   1.000
_cell.angle_alpha   90.00
_cell.angle_beta   90.00
_cell.angle_gamma   90.00
#
_symmetry.space_group_name_H-M   'P 1'
#
loop_
_entity.id
_entity.type
_entity.pdbx_description
1 polymer ?
#
loop_
_entity_poly.entity_id
_entity_poly.type
_entity_poly.pdbx_seq_one_letter_code
_entity_poly.pdbx_strand_id
1 'polypeptide(L)'
;MNFLRRLEHFFSRPRSQIPPLDRLQSILPRSAGSLALLAGAGISVDAPSNLLAGWHFMDAILSRVMPAEVDSEMTRSLISVPRNQHFRPGEFIRFETLMMELSSGLDPQLHVLDCLDECEHPNANHYVIAELIRRHAVVMTTNFDRLIEVAYHRSMKPGDAPLRVVHLDDGFALDHAPGPGTPPTLWKLHGSLSVDGRSTRESVQATLEQVMWPSMRRNKRDFLRSVIESRDMVLVGYSGSDDLDLVPVLAESKGERAMAWIDHAPNGADTRFEDAHEVVKRQKALTEYELVGRDRVFFVRWSGQTEEQRERTALVRASTADVLQLMGQRYCPGLAVPSDAAAYEFGASHPDAVRRYFDHWFEQCAPRPAARCGFAINLLTNRRVRPGFREARAQLQERHRSLVSGEAATPEERLDGLMESFNTRIHDGAGASDSWTADRTLFDELQKLVPQLQPRAQGGAHRLSACALWNHQEHRGEAEERFRLAWEVDRSIGHLRGELATLTTWQRAAGSLRDHLSEKDHHDHNAFARMMGDPIFPDDAFYRLRALSQETGYQFNLWEHLLATFDIGYVEEDPARRQLVRVEARNMVRAAVDMGDIVGEMKSRLLLAASLQESGDLDEAAQHLVCLIELEKAFDLDGFGDFGLRARAMLAQVDHGDFARRVRPALAASMWVV
;
A
#
# COMPACT_ATOMS: atom_id res chain seq x y z
N MET A 1 -48.59 7.74 27.43
CA MET A 1 -48.51 9.17 27.09
C MET A 1 -47.15 9.82 27.37
N ASN A 2 -46.50 9.63 28.52
CA ASN A 2 -45.18 10.23 28.81
C ASN A 2 -44.02 9.75 27.91
N PHE A 3 -44.09 8.51 27.41
CA PHE A 3 -43.10 7.98 26.45
C PHE A 3 -43.21 8.63 25.06
N LEU A 4 -44.44 8.81 24.57
CA LEU A 4 -44.70 9.46 23.28
C LEU A 4 -44.34 10.95 23.29
N ARG A 5 -44.59 11.67 24.40
CA ARG A 5 -44.15 13.07 24.55
C ARG A 5 -42.62 13.21 24.65
N ARG A 6 -41.91 12.21 25.21
CA ARG A 6 -40.44 12.19 25.19
C ARG A 6 -39.89 11.94 23.78
N LEU A 7 -40.56 11.10 22.99
CA LEU A 7 -40.20 10.88 21.59
C LEU A 7 -40.43 12.14 20.74
N GLU A 8 -41.59 12.79 20.82
CA GLU A 8 -41.85 14.05 20.08
C GLU A 8 -40.89 15.18 20.47
N HIS A 9 -40.53 15.30 21.75
CA HIS A 9 -39.57 16.30 22.20
C HIS A 9 -38.13 15.97 21.78
N PHE A 10 -37.79 14.70 21.60
CA PHE A 10 -36.50 14.27 21.06
C PHE A 10 -36.39 14.54 19.55
N PHE A 11 -37.47 14.32 18.79
CA PHE A 11 -37.51 14.58 17.35
C PHE A 11 -37.60 16.08 16.96
N SER A 12 -37.92 16.97 17.91
CA SER A 12 -38.04 18.43 17.67
C SER A 12 -36.83 19.25 18.13
N ARG A 13 -35.83 18.64 18.76
CA ARG A 13 -34.58 19.35 19.10
C ARG A 13 -33.74 19.56 17.84
N PRO A 14 -33.11 20.74 17.66
CA PRO A 14 -32.09 20.92 16.64
C PRO A 14 -31.03 19.82 16.80
N ARG A 15 -30.66 19.15 15.70
CA ARG A 15 -29.67 18.06 15.70
C ARG A 15 -28.34 18.43 16.36
N SER A 16 -28.02 19.71 16.44
CA SER A 16 -26.85 20.27 17.14
C SER A 16 -26.88 20.16 18.66
N GLN A 17 -28.01 19.79 19.28
CA GLN A 17 -28.16 19.68 20.74
C GLN A 17 -28.08 18.24 21.28
N ILE A 18 -28.01 17.24 20.41
CA ILE A 18 -27.88 15.83 20.83
C ILE A 18 -26.38 15.54 21.06
N PRO A 19 -25.98 15.01 22.23
CA PRO A 19 -24.59 14.63 22.48
C PRO A 19 -24.02 13.72 21.37
N PRO A 20 -22.76 13.89 20.95
CA PRO A 20 -22.18 13.12 19.86
C PRO A 20 -22.29 11.60 20.00
N LEU A 21 -22.09 11.06 21.20
CA LEU A 21 -22.23 9.62 21.47
C LEU A 21 -23.68 9.14 21.41
N ASP A 22 -24.65 9.98 21.80
CA ASP A 22 -26.07 9.66 21.65
C ASP A 22 -26.47 9.66 20.16
N ARG A 23 -25.90 10.57 19.36
CA ARG A 23 -26.08 10.55 17.90
C ARG A 23 -25.50 9.28 17.30
N LEU A 24 -24.27 8.89 17.68
CA LEU A 24 -23.68 7.61 17.27
C LEU A 24 -24.59 6.44 17.64
N GLN A 25 -25.09 6.39 18.87
CA GLN A 25 -25.99 5.32 19.32
C GLN A 25 -27.27 5.21 18.48
N SER A 26 -27.74 6.31 17.89
CA SER A 26 -28.95 6.32 17.06
C SER A 26 -28.76 5.71 15.68
N ILE A 27 -27.53 5.75 15.13
CA ILE A 27 -27.19 5.12 13.84
C ILE A 27 -26.70 3.67 13.97
N LEU A 28 -26.35 3.23 15.19
CA LEU A 28 -25.95 1.86 15.45
C LEU A 28 -27.13 0.87 15.32
N PRO A 29 -26.90 -0.35 14.78
CA PRO A 29 -27.96 -1.34 14.59
C PRO A 29 -28.59 -1.77 15.92
N ARG A 30 -29.79 -2.34 15.88
CA ARG A 30 -30.46 -2.82 17.11
C ARG A 30 -29.85 -4.10 17.67
N SER A 31 -29.32 -4.97 16.82
CA SER A 31 -28.71 -6.25 17.20
C SER A 31 -27.23 -6.30 16.82
N ALA A 32 -26.43 -7.02 17.62
CA ALA A 32 -25.01 -7.25 17.32
C ALA A 32 -24.82 -8.06 16.02
N GLY A 33 -25.73 -8.98 15.72
CA GLY A 33 -25.69 -9.78 14.48
C GLY A 33 -25.86 -8.98 13.19
N SER A 34 -26.23 -7.70 13.25
CA SER A 34 -26.29 -6.78 12.09
C SER A 34 -25.15 -5.77 12.07
N LEU A 35 -24.24 -5.85 13.05
CA LEU A 35 -23.06 -5.00 13.18
C LEU A 35 -21.86 -5.65 12.47
N ALA A 36 -21.07 -4.80 11.83
CA ALA A 36 -19.69 -5.07 11.46
C ALA A 36 -18.77 -4.10 12.21
N LEU A 37 -17.62 -4.60 12.67
CA LEU A 37 -16.58 -3.82 13.31
C LEU A 37 -15.27 -4.01 12.54
N LEU A 38 -14.63 -2.93 12.12
CA LEU A 38 -13.25 -2.93 11.64
C LEU A 38 -12.38 -2.27 12.70
N ALA A 39 -11.54 -3.08 13.35
CA ALA A 39 -10.71 -2.66 14.46
C ALA A 39 -9.24 -2.51 14.03
N GLY A 40 -8.65 -1.33 14.26
CA GLY A 40 -7.22 -1.07 14.01
C GLY A 40 -6.40 -0.97 15.29
N ALA A 41 -5.12 -0.64 15.14
CA ALA A 41 -4.13 -0.68 16.23
C ALA A 41 -4.48 0.19 17.44
N GLY A 42 -5.32 1.22 17.26
CA GLY A 42 -5.79 2.09 18.33
C GLY A 42 -6.58 1.38 19.43
N ILE A 43 -7.15 0.19 19.18
CA ILE A 43 -7.80 -0.60 20.26
C ILE A 43 -6.77 -1.12 21.29
N SER A 44 -5.52 -1.28 20.88
CA SER A 44 -4.44 -1.90 21.67
C SER A 44 -3.58 -0.88 22.43
N VAL A 45 -3.83 0.42 22.27
CA VAL A 45 -3.01 1.50 22.86
C VAL A 45 -3.26 1.65 24.35
N ASP A 46 -4.49 1.52 24.80
CA ASP A 46 -4.83 1.70 26.20
C ASP A 46 -4.30 0.56 27.08
N ALA A 47 -3.95 0.88 28.33
CA ALA A 47 -3.62 -0.12 29.33
C ALA A 47 -4.79 -1.10 29.56
N PRO A 48 -4.51 -2.36 29.94
CA PRO A 48 -3.22 -3.00 30.18
C PRO A 48 -2.42 -3.40 28.92
N SER A 49 -2.93 -3.23 27.70
CA SER A 49 -2.22 -3.68 26.49
C SER A 49 -1.01 -2.83 26.14
N ASN A 50 -1.14 -1.50 26.27
CA ASN A 50 -0.07 -0.52 26.03
C ASN A 50 0.76 -0.78 24.75
N LEU A 51 0.17 -1.26 23.66
CA LEU A 51 0.91 -1.41 22.41
C LEU A 51 1.09 -0.04 21.74
N LEU A 52 2.15 0.11 20.95
CA LEU A 52 2.38 1.35 20.20
C LEU A 52 1.37 1.49 19.07
N ALA A 53 0.82 2.69 18.89
CA ALA A 53 0.16 3.04 17.66
C ALA A 53 1.16 3.05 16.49
N GLY A 54 0.68 2.78 15.27
CA GLY A 54 1.52 2.65 14.08
C GLY A 54 2.52 3.80 13.87
N TRP A 55 2.10 5.05 14.10
CA TRP A 55 3.01 6.21 13.97
C TRP A 55 4.20 6.15 14.95
N HIS A 56 3.95 5.89 16.24
CA HIS A 56 5.01 5.79 17.25
C HIS A 56 5.92 4.58 17.00
N PHE A 57 5.35 3.50 16.47
CA PHE A 57 6.11 2.31 16.08
C PHE A 57 7.08 2.61 14.93
N MET A 58 6.59 3.28 13.87
CA MET A 58 7.44 3.70 12.76
C MET A 58 8.51 4.70 13.20
N ASP A 59 8.19 5.68 14.06
CA ASP A 59 9.16 6.65 14.58
C ASP A 59 10.29 5.95 15.34
N ALA A 60 9.95 4.96 16.17
CA ALA A 60 10.92 4.19 16.95
C ALA A 60 11.91 3.43 16.05
N ILE A 61 11.43 2.84 14.95
CA ILE A 61 12.25 2.16 13.94
C ILE A 61 13.15 3.15 13.22
N LEU A 62 12.53 4.17 12.61
CA LEU A 62 13.24 5.09 11.72
C LEU A 62 14.34 5.85 12.47
N SER A 63 14.10 6.21 13.74
CA SER A 63 15.09 6.87 14.60
C SER A 63 16.37 6.06 14.82
N ARG A 64 16.37 4.75 14.56
CA ARG A 64 17.53 3.85 14.69
C ARG A 64 18.14 3.49 13.35
N VAL A 65 17.28 3.20 12.39
CA VAL A 65 17.72 2.76 11.08
C VAL A 65 18.33 3.91 10.26
N MET A 66 17.76 5.11 10.36
CA MET A 66 18.18 6.25 9.54
C MET A 66 19.66 6.60 9.79
N PRO A 67 20.46 6.79 8.72
CA PRO A 67 21.82 7.32 8.83
C PRO A 67 21.84 8.76 9.33
N ALA A 68 23.00 9.22 9.82
CA ALA A 68 23.17 10.56 10.39
C ALA A 68 22.95 11.70 9.38
N GLU A 69 23.03 11.43 8.08
CA GLU A 69 22.72 12.36 6.99
C GLU A 69 21.23 12.74 6.94
N VAL A 70 20.36 11.94 7.57
CA VAL A 70 18.93 12.19 7.68
C VAL A 70 18.63 12.60 9.11
N ASP A 71 18.40 13.90 9.32
CA ASP A 71 18.10 14.40 10.66
C ASP A 71 16.74 13.90 11.19
N SER A 72 16.50 14.09 12.49
CA SER A 72 15.28 13.61 13.15
C SER A 72 14.01 14.33 12.69
N GLU A 73 14.10 15.59 12.24
CA GLU A 73 12.95 16.33 11.73
C GLU A 73 12.53 15.79 10.36
N MET A 74 13.50 15.61 9.46
CA MET A 74 13.34 14.95 8.17
C MET A 74 12.75 13.56 8.35
N THR A 75 13.29 12.77 9.28
CA THR A 75 12.82 11.41 9.60
C THR A 75 11.35 11.43 10.04
N ARG A 76 10.97 12.28 11.00
CA ARG A 76 9.57 12.39 11.44
C ARG A 76 8.64 12.88 10.34
N SER A 77 9.14 13.74 9.47
CA SER A 77 8.38 14.24 8.34
C SER A 77 7.97 13.10 7.40
N LEU A 78 8.79 12.04 7.28
CA LEU A 78 8.49 10.89 6.42
C LEU A 78 7.20 10.17 6.83
N ILE A 79 6.85 10.13 8.10
CA ILE A 79 5.70 9.37 8.61
C ILE A 79 4.55 10.26 9.06
N SER A 80 4.69 11.58 8.90
CA SER A 80 3.71 12.55 9.38
C SER A 80 3.06 13.27 8.19
N VAL A 81 1.73 13.32 8.21
CA VAL A 81 0.93 14.16 7.30
C VAL A 81 0.70 15.51 7.98
N PRO A 82 1.20 16.63 7.45
CA PRO A 82 0.90 17.94 7.98
C PRO A 82 -0.60 18.23 7.84
N ARG A 83 -1.31 18.47 8.95
CA ARG A 83 -2.77 18.70 8.95
C ARG A 83 -3.24 19.92 8.16
N ASN A 84 -2.33 20.83 7.84
CA ASN A 84 -2.63 22.13 7.24
C ASN A 84 -2.14 22.26 5.79
N GLN A 85 -1.57 21.20 5.21
CA GLN A 85 -1.06 21.21 3.85
C GLN A 85 -1.74 20.11 3.05
N HIS A 86 -2.00 20.37 1.76
CA HIS A 86 -2.34 19.29 0.86
C HIS A 86 -1.17 18.34 0.79
N PHE A 87 -1.47 17.06 0.96
CA PHE A 87 -0.48 16.02 1.03
C PHE A 87 -0.87 14.95 0.05
N ARG A 88 0.06 14.55 -0.81
CA ARG A 88 -0.24 13.56 -1.83
C ARG A 88 -0.16 12.16 -1.22
N PRO A 89 -1.05 11.24 -1.63
CA PRO A 89 -0.82 9.82 -1.38
C PRO A 89 0.63 9.44 -1.76
N GLY A 90 1.27 8.63 -0.92
CA GLY A 90 2.68 8.20 -1.09
C GLY A 90 3.77 9.19 -0.63
N GLU A 91 3.47 10.48 -0.38
CA GLU A 91 4.47 11.42 0.18
C GLU A 91 4.86 11.07 1.63
N PHE A 92 4.06 10.28 2.34
CA PHE A 92 4.35 9.73 3.67
C PHE A 92 4.63 8.23 3.54
N ILE A 93 5.43 7.69 4.45
CA ILE A 93 5.72 6.27 4.55
C ILE A 93 4.56 5.62 5.31
N ARG A 94 3.90 4.67 4.65
CA ARG A 94 2.91 3.81 5.29
C ARG A 94 3.62 2.74 6.10
N PHE A 95 2.91 2.22 7.11
CA PHE A 95 3.44 1.15 7.95
C PHE A 95 3.87 -0.05 7.10
N GLU A 96 3.04 -0.43 6.14
CA GLU A 96 3.25 -1.60 5.29
C GLU A 96 4.44 -1.39 4.34
N THR A 97 4.58 -0.19 3.77
CA THR A 97 5.73 0.19 2.96
C THR A 97 7.01 0.12 3.80
N LEU A 98 6.98 0.62 5.04
CA LEU A 98 8.14 0.52 5.93
C LEU A 98 8.51 -0.93 6.22
N MET A 99 7.53 -1.78 6.56
CA MET A 99 7.79 -3.19 6.83
C MET A 99 8.35 -3.90 5.59
N MET A 100 7.85 -3.58 4.40
CA MET A 100 8.41 -4.14 3.16
C MET A 100 9.88 -3.75 2.99
N GLU A 101 10.23 -2.48 3.14
CA GLU A 101 11.62 -2.00 3.03
C GLU A 101 12.53 -2.59 4.12
N LEU A 102 12.00 -2.85 5.33
CA LEU A 102 12.74 -3.60 6.35
C LEU A 102 12.98 -5.04 5.89
N SER A 103 11.93 -5.73 5.42
CA SER A 103 12.01 -7.13 4.99
C SER A 103 12.91 -7.36 3.77
N SER A 104 13.09 -6.35 2.93
CA SER A 104 13.94 -6.47 1.73
C SER A 104 15.44 -6.41 2.05
N GLY A 105 15.83 -5.87 3.20
CA GLY A 105 17.25 -5.63 3.49
C GLY A 105 17.69 -5.78 4.95
N LEU A 106 16.97 -5.21 5.91
CA LEU A 106 17.45 -5.03 7.29
C LEU A 106 16.91 -6.10 8.25
N ASP A 107 15.64 -6.46 8.09
CA ASP A 107 14.96 -7.44 8.93
C ASP A 107 14.08 -8.36 8.06
N PRO A 108 14.69 -9.31 7.32
CA PRO A 108 13.96 -10.17 6.38
C PRO A 108 12.86 -11.02 7.03
N GLN A 109 12.96 -11.26 8.32
CA GLN A 109 11.98 -12.02 9.08
C GLN A 109 11.05 -11.13 9.91
N LEU A 110 11.12 -9.80 9.80
CA LEU A 110 10.26 -8.85 10.53
C LEU A 110 10.19 -9.12 12.05
N HIS A 111 11.31 -9.48 12.65
CA HIS A 111 11.44 -9.63 14.11
C HIS A 111 11.09 -8.35 14.87
N VAL A 112 11.15 -7.19 14.22
CA VAL A 112 10.68 -5.92 14.78
C VAL A 112 9.26 -6.01 15.33
N LEU A 113 8.42 -6.88 14.77
CA LEU A 113 7.02 -7.06 15.14
C LEU A 113 6.81 -8.00 16.34
N ASP A 114 7.84 -8.67 16.86
CA ASP A 114 7.71 -9.71 17.88
C ASP A 114 7.06 -9.18 19.17
N CYS A 115 7.32 -7.92 19.54
CA CYS A 115 6.66 -7.27 20.69
C CYS A 115 5.13 -7.22 20.61
N LEU A 116 4.54 -7.33 19.40
CA LEU A 116 3.09 -7.36 19.21
C LEU A 116 2.49 -8.75 19.50
N ASP A 117 3.24 -9.83 19.24
CA ASP A 117 2.79 -11.21 19.51
C ASP A 117 3.06 -11.63 20.97
N GLU A 118 4.09 -11.06 21.60
CA GLU A 118 4.48 -11.31 22.99
C GLU A 118 3.52 -10.72 24.02
N CYS A 119 2.68 -9.74 23.64
CA CYS A 119 1.72 -9.14 24.56
C CYS A 119 0.52 -10.08 24.81
N GLU A 120 0.34 -10.49 26.07
CA GLU A 120 -0.80 -11.29 26.52
C GLU A 120 -1.76 -10.51 27.43
N HIS A 121 -1.78 -9.17 27.33
CA HIS A 121 -2.51 -8.31 28.26
C HIS A 121 -3.64 -7.55 27.55
N PRO A 122 -4.75 -8.20 27.15
CA PRO A 122 -5.86 -7.51 26.51
C PRO A 122 -6.50 -6.50 27.46
N ASN A 123 -6.75 -5.29 26.96
CA ASN A 123 -7.55 -4.28 27.63
C ASN A 123 -9.08 -4.49 27.45
N ALA A 124 -9.89 -3.62 28.07
CA ALA A 124 -11.34 -3.70 28.03
C ALA A 124 -11.93 -3.70 26.60
N ASN A 125 -11.28 -3.01 25.66
CA ASN A 125 -11.70 -2.96 24.26
C ASN A 125 -11.74 -4.37 23.66
N HIS A 126 -10.69 -5.16 23.85
CA HIS A 126 -10.60 -6.52 23.33
C HIS A 126 -11.68 -7.44 23.90
N TYR A 127 -12.00 -7.32 25.19
CA TYR A 127 -13.08 -8.13 25.80
C TYR A 127 -14.45 -7.79 25.24
N VAL A 128 -14.75 -6.50 25.01
CA VAL A 128 -15.99 -6.10 24.33
C VAL A 128 -16.06 -6.69 22.93
N ILE A 129 -14.96 -6.58 22.18
CA ILE A 129 -14.88 -7.09 20.80
C ILE A 129 -15.05 -8.61 20.76
N ALA A 130 -14.38 -9.34 21.65
CA ALA A 130 -14.52 -10.80 21.77
C ALA A 130 -15.97 -11.22 22.06
N GLU A 131 -16.67 -10.49 22.92
CA GLU A 131 -18.10 -10.73 23.19
C GLU A 131 -19.00 -10.37 22.01
N LEU A 132 -18.68 -9.33 21.23
CA LEU A 132 -19.39 -9.03 19.98
C LEU A 132 -19.26 -10.18 18.97
N ILE A 133 -18.09 -10.82 18.87
CA ILE A 133 -17.89 -12.02 18.03
C ILE A 133 -18.81 -13.16 18.48
N ARG A 134 -18.90 -13.42 19.80
CA ARG A 134 -19.86 -14.43 20.34
C ARG A 134 -21.31 -14.11 19.98
N ARG A 135 -21.64 -12.83 19.83
CA ARG A 135 -22.98 -12.34 19.47
C ARG A 135 -23.17 -12.17 17.96
N HIS A 136 -22.32 -12.82 17.16
CA HIS A 136 -22.40 -12.90 15.70
C HIS A 136 -22.23 -11.56 14.98
N ALA A 137 -21.62 -10.56 15.62
CA ALA A 137 -21.09 -9.42 14.89
C ALA A 137 -19.97 -9.89 13.95
N VAL A 138 -19.83 -9.26 12.78
CA VAL A 138 -18.65 -9.46 11.94
C VAL A 138 -17.54 -8.61 12.54
N VAL A 139 -16.46 -9.21 13.01
CA VAL A 139 -15.28 -8.46 13.47
C VAL A 139 -14.13 -8.72 12.54
N MET A 140 -13.62 -7.65 11.96
CA MET A 140 -12.43 -7.60 11.14
C MET A 140 -11.36 -6.77 11.85
N THR A 141 -10.09 -7.11 11.66
CA THR A 141 -8.98 -6.32 12.18
C THR A 141 -7.79 -6.29 11.24
N THR A 142 -7.06 -5.18 11.26
CA THR A 142 -5.73 -5.03 10.63
C THR A 142 -4.59 -5.32 11.61
N ASN A 143 -4.89 -5.60 12.88
CA ASN A 143 -3.86 -5.81 13.90
C ASN A 143 -3.17 -7.16 13.70
N PHE A 144 -1.86 -7.14 13.91
CA PHE A 144 -1.01 -8.34 13.93
C PHE A 144 -1.03 -9.05 15.29
N ASP A 145 -1.26 -8.29 16.37
CA ASP A 145 -1.36 -8.79 17.75
C ASP A 145 -2.50 -9.80 17.91
N ARG A 146 -2.48 -10.57 19.01
CA ARG A 146 -3.48 -11.63 19.30
C ARG A 146 -4.42 -11.26 20.43
N LEU A 147 -4.56 -9.98 20.76
CA LEU A 147 -5.21 -9.58 22.00
C LEU A 147 -6.72 -9.84 21.97
N ILE A 148 -7.37 -9.82 20.80
CA ILE A 148 -8.78 -10.22 20.66
C ILE A 148 -8.94 -11.72 20.94
N GLU A 149 -8.03 -12.54 20.41
CA GLU A 149 -7.99 -13.99 20.59
C GLU A 149 -7.75 -14.35 22.07
N VAL A 150 -6.77 -13.71 22.70
CA VAL A 150 -6.48 -13.87 24.14
C VAL A 150 -7.69 -13.46 24.99
N ALA A 151 -8.33 -12.32 24.68
CA ALA A 151 -9.53 -11.87 25.38
C ALA A 151 -10.70 -12.84 25.20
N TYR A 152 -10.86 -13.39 24.00
CA TYR A 152 -11.86 -14.41 23.72
C TYR A 152 -11.63 -15.64 24.59
N HIS A 153 -10.44 -16.24 24.52
CA HIS A 153 -10.14 -17.45 25.31
C HIS A 153 -10.28 -17.24 26.81
N ARG A 154 -9.82 -16.10 27.35
CA ARG A 154 -9.95 -15.80 28.80
C ARG A 154 -11.38 -15.58 29.26
N SER A 155 -12.28 -15.19 28.36
CA SER A 155 -13.70 -14.98 28.67
C SER A 155 -14.60 -16.15 28.26
N MET A 156 -14.03 -17.22 27.68
CA MET A 156 -14.78 -18.41 27.29
C MET A 156 -15.40 -19.10 28.51
N LYS A 157 -16.66 -19.50 28.37
CA LYS A 157 -17.38 -20.31 29.35
C LYS A 157 -17.38 -21.79 28.91
N PRO A 158 -17.56 -22.74 29.84
CA PRO A 158 -17.73 -24.14 29.47
C PRO A 158 -18.89 -24.31 28.47
N GLY A 159 -18.60 -24.92 27.31
CA GLY A 159 -19.57 -25.12 26.23
C GLY A 159 -19.55 -24.05 25.13
N ASP A 160 -18.80 -22.95 25.30
CA ASP A 160 -18.57 -22.00 24.21
C ASP A 160 -17.81 -22.66 23.06
N ALA A 161 -18.18 -22.32 21.83
CA ALA A 161 -17.45 -22.76 20.65
C ALA A 161 -16.05 -22.09 20.60
N PRO A 162 -15.02 -22.79 20.08
CA PRO A 162 -13.71 -22.18 19.88
C PRO A 162 -13.79 -21.04 18.85
N LEU A 163 -12.93 -20.03 19.01
CA LEU A 163 -12.76 -18.97 18.04
C LEU A 163 -12.07 -19.50 16.79
N ARG A 164 -12.66 -19.28 15.62
CA ARG A 164 -12.01 -19.46 14.32
C ARG A 164 -11.28 -18.16 13.95
N VAL A 165 -9.98 -18.24 13.61
CA VAL A 165 -9.21 -17.08 13.12
C VAL A 165 -8.93 -17.25 11.63
N VAL A 166 -9.49 -16.37 10.82
CA VAL A 166 -9.27 -16.35 9.36
C VAL A 166 -8.26 -15.27 9.02
N HIS A 167 -7.14 -15.64 8.39
CA HIS A 167 -6.03 -14.73 8.09
C HIS A 167 -5.45 -14.92 6.67
N LEU A 168 -5.65 -16.10 6.07
CA LEU A 168 -5.30 -16.40 4.67
C LEU A 168 -6.46 -16.10 3.73
N ASP A 169 -6.16 -15.67 2.51
CA ASP A 169 -7.15 -15.22 1.52
C ASP A 169 -8.23 -16.27 1.19
N ASP A 170 -7.87 -17.54 1.06
CA ASP A 170 -8.82 -18.62 0.77
C ASP A 170 -9.86 -18.79 1.88
N GLY A 171 -9.54 -18.39 3.11
CA GLY A 171 -10.48 -18.42 4.21
C GLY A 171 -11.59 -17.36 4.12
N PHE A 172 -11.46 -16.35 3.25
CA PHE A 172 -12.41 -15.26 3.03
C PHE A 172 -13.51 -15.58 1.99
N ALA A 173 -13.65 -16.84 1.59
CA ALA A 173 -14.75 -17.25 0.72
C ALA A 173 -16.14 -16.92 1.33
N LEU A 174 -17.07 -16.45 0.49
CA LEU A 174 -18.38 -15.90 0.93
C LEU A 174 -19.30 -16.93 1.60
N ASP A 175 -19.10 -18.21 1.33
CA ASP A 175 -19.79 -19.32 1.99
C ASP A 175 -19.44 -19.45 3.48
N HIS A 176 -18.42 -18.73 3.96
CA HIS A 176 -18.05 -18.63 5.36
C HIS A 176 -18.66 -17.43 6.09
N ALA A 177 -19.61 -16.70 5.46
CA ALA A 177 -20.24 -15.55 6.08
C ALA A 177 -20.93 -15.92 7.42
N PRO A 178 -20.77 -15.11 8.48
CA PRO A 178 -21.29 -15.43 9.79
C PRO A 178 -22.82 -15.44 9.82
N GLY A 179 -23.36 -16.52 10.36
CA GLY A 179 -24.78 -16.76 10.58
C GLY A 179 -25.06 -17.73 11.74
N PRO A 180 -26.34 -17.98 12.07
CA PRO A 180 -26.70 -18.96 13.09
C PRO A 180 -26.08 -20.34 12.77
N GLY A 181 -25.34 -20.91 13.72
CA GLY A 181 -24.66 -22.20 13.55
C GLY A 181 -23.24 -22.11 12.95
N THR A 182 -22.78 -20.93 12.53
CA THR A 182 -21.36 -20.72 12.19
C THR A 182 -20.51 -20.54 13.45
N PRO A 183 -19.27 -21.05 13.46
CA PRO A 183 -18.38 -20.83 14.60
C PRO A 183 -18.08 -19.32 14.76
N PRO A 184 -17.94 -18.83 16.00
CA PRO A 184 -17.43 -17.48 16.27
C PRO A 184 -16.13 -17.26 15.49
N THR A 185 -16.06 -16.20 14.68
CA THR A 185 -14.96 -16.01 13.72
C THR A 185 -14.38 -14.60 13.81
N LEU A 186 -13.05 -14.51 13.89
CA LEU A 186 -12.27 -13.28 13.75
C LEU A 186 -11.60 -13.23 12.38
N TRP A 187 -11.73 -12.11 11.67
CA TRP A 187 -11.18 -11.92 10.33
C TRP A 187 -9.99 -10.97 10.37
N LYS A 188 -8.76 -11.48 10.19
CA LYS A 188 -7.52 -10.68 10.20
C LYS A 188 -7.11 -10.34 8.78
N LEU A 189 -7.37 -9.10 8.37
CA LEU A 189 -7.22 -8.63 6.99
C LEU A 189 -5.75 -8.56 6.56
N HIS A 190 -4.84 -8.26 7.50
CA HIS A 190 -3.40 -8.15 7.25
C HIS A 190 -2.59 -9.41 7.60
N GLY A 191 -3.26 -10.50 7.96
CA GLY A 191 -2.59 -11.72 8.43
C GLY A 191 -2.45 -11.75 9.95
N SER A 192 -1.64 -12.68 10.46
CA SER A 192 -1.34 -12.81 11.90
C SER A 192 0.11 -13.22 12.10
N LEU A 193 0.74 -12.81 13.19
CA LEU A 193 2.10 -13.27 13.54
C LEU A 193 2.08 -14.73 14.00
N SER A 194 1.09 -15.11 14.79
CA SER A 194 0.81 -16.50 15.11
C SER A 194 -0.69 -16.80 15.19
N VAL A 195 -1.06 -18.06 14.95
CA VAL A 195 -2.41 -18.61 15.12
C VAL A 195 -2.26 -20.00 15.74
N ASP A 196 -3.04 -20.30 16.78
CA ASP A 196 -3.00 -21.59 17.51
C ASP A 196 -1.59 -22.03 17.93
N GLY A 197 -0.75 -21.06 18.34
CA GLY A 197 0.64 -21.29 18.77
C GLY A 197 1.62 -21.58 17.64
N ARG A 198 1.20 -21.50 16.37
CA ARG A 198 2.07 -21.65 15.20
C ARG A 198 2.38 -20.29 14.62
N SER A 199 3.63 -20.05 14.25
CA SER A 199 3.99 -18.85 13.49
C SER A 199 3.28 -18.87 12.13
N THR A 200 2.66 -17.75 11.79
CA THR A 200 1.99 -17.50 10.51
C THR A 200 2.57 -16.25 9.86
N ARG A 201 3.81 -15.88 10.19
CA ARG A 201 4.45 -14.63 9.77
C ARG A 201 4.54 -14.47 8.25
N GLU A 202 4.65 -15.57 7.51
CA GLU A 202 4.57 -15.59 6.05
C GLU A 202 3.26 -14.98 5.53
N SER A 203 2.15 -15.10 6.28
CA SER A 203 0.87 -14.45 5.92
C SER A 203 0.93 -12.92 6.04
N VAL A 204 1.69 -12.40 7.00
CA VAL A 204 1.93 -10.97 7.17
C VAL A 204 2.79 -10.48 6.02
N GLN A 205 3.91 -11.15 5.75
CA GLN A 205 4.78 -10.81 4.62
C GLN A 205 4.02 -10.84 3.29
N ALA A 206 3.29 -11.92 3.02
CA ALA A 206 2.45 -12.03 1.82
C ALA A 206 1.43 -10.90 1.73
N THR A 207 0.85 -10.46 2.85
CA THR A 207 -0.10 -9.34 2.85
C THR A 207 0.59 -8.00 2.68
N LEU A 208 1.75 -7.76 3.31
CA LEU A 208 2.55 -6.54 3.11
C LEU A 208 2.95 -6.35 1.66
N GLU A 209 3.36 -7.44 1.00
CA GLU A 209 3.62 -7.44 -0.44
C GLU A 209 2.36 -7.09 -1.25
N GLN A 210 1.19 -7.59 -0.85
CA GLN A 210 -0.09 -7.30 -1.51
C GLN A 210 -0.58 -5.88 -1.30
N VAL A 211 -0.38 -5.30 -0.11
CA VAL A 211 -0.81 -3.92 0.19
C VAL A 211 -0.11 -2.93 -0.74
N MET A 212 1.10 -3.24 -1.23
CA MET A 212 1.77 -2.40 -2.22
C MET A 212 1.17 -2.48 -3.63
N TRP A 213 0.30 -3.45 -3.88
CA TRP A 213 -0.48 -3.51 -5.12
C TRP A 213 -1.82 -2.78 -4.91
N PRO A 214 -2.31 -2.06 -5.94
CA PRO A 214 -3.52 -1.24 -5.86
C PRO A 214 -4.83 -2.03 -5.68
N SER A 215 -4.76 -3.30 -5.26
CA SER A 215 -5.94 -4.04 -4.87
C SER A 215 -5.63 -5.16 -3.88
N MET A 216 -6.38 -5.16 -2.79
CA MET A 216 -6.60 -6.34 -1.95
C MET A 216 -6.96 -7.57 -2.79
N ARG A 217 -6.47 -8.75 -2.37
CA ARG A 217 -6.81 -10.04 -3.01
C ARG A 217 -8.32 -10.24 -3.12
N ARG A 218 -8.71 -11.02 -4.14
CA ARG A 218 -10.10 -11.15 -4.56
C ARG A 218 -11.01 -11.59 -3.43
N ASN A 219 -10.67 -12.65 -2.67
CA ASN A 219 -11.56 -13.18 -1.64
C ASN A 219 -11.71 -12.21 -0.47
N LYS A 220 -10.61 -11.66 0.06
CA LYS A 220 -10.65 -10.61 1.09
C LYS A 220 -11.46 -9.39 0.65
N ARG A 221 -11.26 -8.92 -0.58
CA ARG A 221 -11.97 -7.76 -1.15
C ARG A 221 -13.47 -8.04 -1.29
N ASP A 222 -13.82 -9.19 -1.87
CA ASP A 222 -15.22 -9.57 -2.11
C ASP A 222 -15.95 -9.80 -0.78
N PHE A 223 -15.27 -10.39 0.22
CA PHE A 223 -15.77 -10.49 1.59
C PHE A 223 -16.00 -9.12 2.23
N LEU A 224 -15.01 -8.24 2.23
CA LEU A 224 -15.13 -6.91 2.84
C LEU A 224 -16.25 -6.11 2.20
N ARG A 225 -16.35 -6.13 0.86
CA ARG A 225 -17.46 -5.53 0.11
C ARG A 225 -18.80 -6.08 0.56
N SER A 226 -18.94 -7.40 0.63
CA SER A 226 -20.17 -8.07 1.10
C SER A 226 -20.56 -7.62 2.52
N VAL A 227 -19.59 -7.45 3.42
CA VAL A 227 -19.82 -6.96 4.78
C VAL A 227 -20.31 -5.51 4.76
N ILE A 228 -19.66 -4.63 4.00
CA ILE A 228 -20.05 -3.21 3.87
C ILE A 228 -21.46 -3.06 3.29
N GLU A 229 -21.82 -3.90 2.32
CA GLU A 229 -23.13 -3.87 1.67
C GLU A 229 -24.25 -4.43 2.57
N SER A 230 -23.93 -5.40 3.43
CA SER A 230 -24.93 -6.14 4.20
C SER A 230 -25.10 -5.66 5.65
N ARG A 231 -24.14 -4.95 6.24
CA ARG A 231 -24.12 -4.61 7.68
C ARG A 231 -23.82 -3.15 7.96
N ASP A 232 -24.37 -2.63 9.07
CA ASP A 232 -23.95 -1.34 9.59
C ASP A 232 -22.56 -1.48 10.21
N MET A 233 -21.65 -0.58 9.86
CA MET A 233 -20.21 -0.72 10.12
C MET A 233 -19.70 0.35 11.08
N VAL A 234 -18.86 -0.05 12.02
CA VAL A 234 -18.07 0.85 12.88
C VAL A 234 -16.59 0.61 12.63
N LEU A 235 -15.83 1.66 12.38
CA LEU A 235 -14.38 1.62 12.26
C LEU A 235 -13.77 2.22 13.52
N VAL A 236 -13.04 1.43 14.30
CA VAL A 236 -12.56 1.82 15.63
C VAL A 236 -11.06 1.55 15.79
N GLY A 237 -10.32 2.52 16.32
CA GLY A 237 -8.86 2.40 16.44
C GLY A 237 -8.12 2.32 15.11
N TYR A 238 -8.81 2.58 14.00
CA TYR A 238 -8.30 2.49 12.65
C TYR A 238 -8.12 3.90 12.07
N SER A 239 -6.88 4.23 11.68
CA SER A 239 -6.52 5.55 11.12
C SER A 239 -6.94 5.69 9.66
N GLY A 240 -7.03 4.59 8.92
CA GLY A 240 -7.24 4.59 7.47
C GLY A 240 -6.02 5.10 6.73
N SER A 241 -4.81 4.76 7.18
CA SER A 241 -3.55 5.14 6.52
C SER A 241 -3.10 4.16 5.43
N ASP A 242 -3.83 3.06 5.31
CA ASP A 242 -3.73 1.93 4.40
C ASP A 242 -4.59 2.24 3.15
N ASP A 243 -4.14 3.27 2.44
CA ASP A 243 -4.83 3.83 1.28
C ASP A 243 -4.88 2.88 0.08
N LEU A 244 -4.07 1.80 0.12
CA LEU A 244 -3.82 0.91 -1.02
C LEU A 244 -4.72 -0.32 -1.04
N ASP A 245 -5.30 -0.71 0.10
CA ASP A 245 -5.99 -1.99 0.24
C ASP A 245 -7.42 -1.85 0.74
N LEU A 246 -7.65 -1.38 1.97
CA LEU A 246 -8.97 -1.31 2.60
C LEU A 246 -9.71 -0.03 2.22
N VAL A 247 -9.02 1.10 2.23
CA VAL A 247 -9.60 2.41 1.91
C VAL A 247 -10.28 2.43 0.53
N PRO A 248 -9.68 1.89 -0.56
CA PRO A 248 -10.36 1.82 -1.85
C PRO A 248 -11.67 1.01 -1.78
N VAL A 249 -11.65 -0.13 -1.09
CA VAL A 249 -12.86 -0.97 -0.93
C VAL A 249 -13.92 -0.26 -0.09
N LEU A 250 -13.53 0.42 0.99
CA LEU A 250 -14.43 1.22 1.83
C LEU A 250 -15.06 2.39 1.06
N ALA A 251 -14.27 3.07 0.24
CA ALA A 251 -14.69 4.20 -0.57
C ALA A 251 -15.67 3.76 -1.68
N GLU A 252 -15.33 2.68 -2.40
CA GLU A 252 -16.06 2.27 -3.61
C GLU A 252 -17.28 1.38 -3.35
N SER A 253 -17.32 0.69 -2.21
CA SER A 253 -18.42 -0.22 -1.91
C SER A 253 -19.72 0.55 -1.70
N LYS A 254 -20.65 0.33 -2.64
CA LYS A 254 -21.98 0.95 -2.67
C LYS A 254 -22.89 0.27 -1.66
N GLY A 255 -23.07 0.87 -0.49
CA GLY A 255 -23.94 0.36 0.55
C GLY A 255 -24.92 1.41 1.05
N GLU A 256 -26.15 0.98 1.34
CA GLU A 256 -27.15 1.78 2.06
C GLU A 256 -26.97 1.72 3.58
N ARG A 257 -26.04 0.89 4.05
CA ARG A 257 -25.77 0.68 5.46
C ARG A 257 -25.02 1.85 6.08
N ALA A 258 -25.25 2.06 7.38
CA ALA A 258 -24.57 3.09 8.13
C ALA A 258 -23.08 2.75 8.28
N MET A 259 -22.24 3.78 8.28
CA MET A 259 -20.81 3.66 8.51
C MET A 259 -20.37 4.76 9.47
N ALA A 260 -19.86 4.38 10.64
CA ALA A 260 -19.32 5.31 11.62
C ALA A 260 -17.81 5.11 11.75
N TRP A 261 -17.02 6.14 11.44
CA TRP A 261 -15.58 6.14 11.64
C TRP A 261 -15.23 6.87 12.93
N ILE A 262 -14.52 6.20 13.84
CA ILE A 262 -14.11 6.81 15.11
C ILE A 262 -12.74 7.48 14.94
N ASP A 263 -12.73 8.81 14.92
CA ASP A 263 -11.51 9.63 15.01
C ASP A 263 -11.04 9.65 16.47
N HIS A 264 -10.07 8.80 16.79
CA HIS A 264 -9.63 8.62 18.17
C HIS A 264 -9.20 9.96 18.80
N ALA A 265 -9.78 10.24 19.96
CA ALA A 265 -9.37 11.34 20.82
C ALA A 265 -9.00 10.79 22.20
N PRO A 266 -8.01 11.40 22.90
CA PRO A 266 -7.70 11.01 24.27
C PRO A 266 -8.93 11.07 25.18
N ASN A 267 -8.94 10.25 26.24
CA ASN A 267 -10.01 10.26 27.24
C ASN A 267 -10.22 11.69 27.78
N GLY A 268 -11.48 12.13 27.83
CA GLY A 268 -11.86 13.47 28.29
C GLY A 268 -11.71 14.59 27.26
N ALA A 269 -11.26 14.31 26.03
CA ALA A 269 -11.27 15.27 24.94
C ALA A 269 -12.70 15.57 24.45
N ASP A 270 -12.88 16.73 23.81
CA ASP A 270 -14.16 17.12 23.23
C ASP A 270 -14.63 16.09 22.20
N THR A 271 -15.80 15.52 22.46
CA THR A 271 -16.46 14.61 21.50
C THR A 271 -17.13 15.39 20.38
N ARG A 272 -17.18 14.81 19.19
CA ARG A 272 -17.83 15.43 18.04
C ARG A 272 -18.42 14.41 17.09
N PHE A 273 -19.52 14.78 16.45
CA PHE A 273 -20.17 13.99 15.40
C PHE A 273 -20.28 14.88 14.16
N GLU A 274 -19.77 14.40 13.04
CA GLU A 274 -19.87 15.04 11.72
C GLU A 274 -20.43 14.04 10.72
N ASP A 275 -21.43 14.42 9.93
CA ASP A 275 -21.85 13.59 8.80
C ASP A 275 -20.90 13.74 7.59
N ALA A 276 -21.07 12.90 6.57
CA ALA A 276 -20.19 12.92 5.40
C ALA A 276 -20.18 14.28 4.67
N HIS A 277 -21.32 15.00 4.65
CA HIS A 277 -21.38 16.31 4.02
C HIS A 277 -20.59 17.35 4.84
N GLU A 278 -20.70 17.35 6.16
CA GLU A 278 -19.90 18.22 7.04
C GLU A 278 -18.40 17.95 6.91
N VAL A 279 -17.99 16.68 6.82
CA VAL A 279 -16.59 16.29 6.59
C VAL A 279 -16.11 16.81 5.23
N VAL A 280 -16.82 16.51 4.13
CA VAL A 280 -16.41 16.91 2.77
C VAL A 280 -16.38 18.42 2.61
N LYS A 281 -17.34 19.16 3.18
CA LYS A 281 -17.38 20.63 3.11
C LYS A 281 -16.13 21.31 3.70
N ARG A 282 -15.41 20.62 4.58
CA ARG A 282 -14.17 21.13 5.21
C ARG A 282 -12.93 20.80 4.40
N GLN A 283 -13.02 19.77 3.56
CA GLN A 283 -11.95 19.41 2.67
C GLN A 283 -11.88 20.44 1.54
N LYS A 284 -10.66 20.81 1.17
CA LYS A 284 -10.38 21.69 0.02
C LYS A 284 -10.05 20.92 -1.26
N ALA A 285 -10.20 19.60 -1.24
CA ALA A 285 -9.89 18.74 -2.38
C ALA A 285 -10.89 18.94 -3.52
N LEU A 286 -10.38 18.98 -4.74
CA LEU A 286 -11.13 19.03 -6.00
C LEU A 286 -11.49 17.63 -6.51
N THR A 287 -10.62 16.65 -6.27
CA THR A 287 -10.77 15.27 -6.74
C THR A 287 -10.48 14.26 -5.63
N GLU A 288 -10.93 13.01 -5.81
CA GLU A 288 -10.63 11.93 -4.86
C GLU A 288 -9.12 11.64 -4.74
N TYR A 289 -8.33 11.97 -5.76
CA TYR A 289 -6.89 11.70 -5.80
C TYR A 289 -6.05 12.65 -4.92
N GLU A 290 -6.67 13.73 -4.44
CA GLU A 290 -6.03 14.68 -3.51
C GLU A 290 -6.28 14.32 -2.05
N LEU A 291 -7.09 13.27 -1.82
CA LEU A 291 -7.42 12.78 -0.50
C LEU A 291 -6.75 11.45 -0.25
N VAL A 292 -6.19 11.32 0.94
CA VAL A 292 -5.67 10.05 1.46
C VAL A 292 -6.67 9.47 2.46
N GLY A 293 -6.67 8.15 2.52
CA GLY A 293 -7.19 7.44 3.68
C GLY A 293 -8.65 7.63 3.96
N ARG A 294 -8.94 7.82 5.24
CA ARG A 294 -10.29 8.10 5.74
C ARG A 294 -11.00 9.20 4.92
N ASP A 295 -10.34 10.32 4.66
CA ASP A 295 -10.98 11.48 4.06
C ASP A 295 -11.43 11.20 2.62
N ARG A 296 -10.70 10.32 1.92
CA ARG A 296 -11.10 9.80 0.61
C ARG A 296 -12.39 8.98 0.68
N VAL A 297 -12.58 8.15 1.69
CA VAL A 297 -13.82 7.37 1.88
C VAL A 297 -15.03 8.28 1.99
N PHE A 298 -14.93 9.35 2.78
CA PHE A 298 -16.03 10.32 2.93
C PHE A 298 -16.33 11.05 1.62
N PHE A 299 -15.31 11.47 0.88
CA PHE A 299 -15.48 12.17 -0.40
C PHE A 299 -16.14 11.29 -1.47
N VAL A 300 -15.61 10.09 -1.69
CA VAL A 300 -16.12 9.16 -2.71
C VAL A 300 -17.57 8.80 -2.39
N ARG A 301 -17.86 8.40 -1.14
CA ARG A 301 -19.22 8.05 -0.73
C ARG A 301 -20.18 9.23 -0.85
N TRP A 302 -19.77 10.43 -0.46
CA TRP A 302 -20.62 11.62 -0.58
C TRP A 302 -21.03 11.92 -2.03
N SER A 303 -20.08 11.78 -2.97
CA SER A 303 -20.31 12.05 -4.40
C SER A 303 -21.33 11.10 -5.04
N GLY A 304 -21.42 9.86 -4.56
CA GLY A 304 -22.27 8.81 -5.14
C GLY A 304 -23.58 8.52 -4.39
N GLN A 305 -23.85 9.19 -3.26
CA GLN A 305 -24.94 8.84 -2.35
C GLN A 305 -26.11 9.84 -2.34
N THR A 306 -27.31 9.34 -2.02
CA THR A 306 -28.50 10.14 -1.72
C THR A 306 -28.32 10.93 -0.41
N GLU A 307 -29.14 11.96 -0.18
CA GLU A 307 -29.10 12.75 1.06
C GLU A 307 -29.28 11.88 2.31
N GLU A 308 -30.20 10.92 2.29
CA GLU A 308 -30.41 9.96 3.40
C GLU A 308 -29.17 9.10 3.65
N GLN A 309 -28.50 8.61 2.60
CA GLN A 309 -27.28 7.81 2.73
C GLN A 309 -26.12 8.63 3.30
N ARG A 310 -26.03 9.92 2.94
CA ARG A 310 -25.00 10.85 3.46
C ARG A 310 -25.12 11.05 4.97
N GLU A 311 -26.33 11.08 5.51
CA GLU A 311 -26.58 11.20 6.96
C GLU A 311 -26.19 9.93 7.75
N ARG A 312 -26.05 8.79 7.05
CA ARG A 312 -25.71 7.49 7.65
C ARG A 312 -24.21 7.20 7.63
N THR A 313 -23.41 8.03 6.97
CA THR A 313 -21.94 7.96 7.01
C THR A 313 -21.43 9.09 7.91
N ALA A 314 -20.73 8.76 8.99
CA ALA A 314 -20.36 9.72 10.02
C ALA A 314 -18.91 9.58 10.48
N LEU A 315 -18.27 10.72 10.75
CA LEU A 315 -17.02 10.83 11.47
C LEU A 315 -17.31 11.22 12.90
N VAL A 316 -16.92 10.38 13.85
CA VAL A 316 -17.15 10.60 15.28
C VAL A 316 -15.82 10.74 15.99
N ARG A 317 -15.52 11.95 16.45
CA ARG A 317 -14.36 12.19 17.32
C ARG A 317 -14.72 11.80 18.75
N ALA A 318 -14.09 10.77 19.28
CA ALA A 318 -14.31 10.27 20.63
C ALA A 318 -13.16 9.35 21.06
N SER A 319 -13.08 9.04 22.35
CA SER A 319 -12.21 7.96 22.80
C SER A 319 -12.70 6.61 22.27
N THR A 320 -11.75 5.80 21.79
CA THR A 320 -12.02 4.41 21.40
C THR A 320 -12.60 3.61 22.57
N ALA A 321 -12.11 3.83 23.79
CA ALA A 321 -12.61 3.16 24.99
C ALA A 321 -14.07 3.54 25.28
N ASP A 322 -14.43 4.82 25.19
CA ASP A 322 -15.80 5.27 25.44
C ASP A 322 -16.79 4.71 24.42
N VAL A 323 -16.40 4.65 23.13
CA VAL A 323 -17.23 4.08 22.07
C VAL A 323 -17.42 2.58 22.28
N LEU A 324 -16.36 1.83 22.60
CA LEU A 324 -16.48 0.40 22.87
C LEU A 324 -17.21 0.13 24.18
N GLN A 325 -17.09 0.98 25.20
CA GLN A 325 -17.89 0.88 26.40
C GLN A 325 -19.39 1.08 26.10
N LEU A 326 -19.74 2.09 25.30
CA LEU A 326 -21.11 2.32 24.83
C LEU A 326 -21.67 1.09 24.09
N MET A 327 -20.85 0.49 23.21
CA MET A 327 -21.23 -0.73 22.49
C MET A 327 -21.35 -1.93 23.44
N GLY A 328 -20.46 -2.06 24.41
CA GLY A 328 -20.51 -3.10 25.44
C GLY A 328 -21.78 -3.01 26.29
N GLN A 329 -22.17 -1.81 26.72
CA GLN A 329 -23.43 -1.58 27.44
C GLN A 329 -24.65 -1.96 26.60
N ARG A 330 -24.63 -1.65 25.30
CA ARG A 330 -25.75 -1.92 24.39
C ARG A 330 -25.88 -3.39 24.01
N TYR A 331 -24.78 -4.01 23.62
CA TYR A 331 -24.79 -5.33 22.98
C TYR A 331 -24.33 -6.46 23.89
N CYS A 332 -23.55 -6.15 24.92
CA CYS A 332 -22.86 -7.12 25.77
C CYS A 332 -23.30 -6.97 27.25
N PRO A 333 -24.62 -6.92 27.56
CA PRO A 333 -25.07 -6.74 28.94
C PRO A 333 -24.55 -7.89 29.81
N GLY A 334 -23.90 -7.53 30.92
CA GLY A 334 -23.32 -8.49 31.86
C GLY A 334 -21.92 -9.00 31.49
N LEU A 335 -21.25 -8.44 30.48
CA LEU A 335 -19.84 -8.70 30.23
C LEU A 335 -19.01 -8.28 31.46
N ALA A 336 -18.35 -9.24 32.09
CA ALA A 336 -17.38 -8.99 33.14
C ALA A 336 -16.00 -8.89 32.49
N VAL A 337 -15.39 -7.70 32.54
CA VAL A 337 -13.99 -7.51 32.14
C VAL A 337 -13.11 -7.86 33.35
N PRO A 338 -12.14 -8.78 33.21
CA PRO A 338 -11.20 -9.07 34.29
C PRO A 338 -10.47 -7.81 34.75
N SER A 339 -10.47 -7.54 36.06
CA SER A 339 -9.84 -6.35 36.66
C SER A 339 -8.32 -6.48 36.86
N ASP A 340 -7.78 -7.69 36.76
CA ASP A 340 -6.52 -8.06 37.43
C ASP A 340 -5.32 -8.29 36.49
N ALA A 341 -5.38 -7.84 35.24
CA ALA A 341 -4.21 -7.93 34.36
C ALA A 341 -3.22 -6.80 34.70
N ALA A 342 -2.03 -7.16 35.17
CA ALA A 342 -0.90 -6.25 35.22
C ALA A 342 -0.74 -5.58 33.84
N ALA A 343 -0.38 -4.30 33.82
CA ALA A 343 -0.11 -3.59 32.57
C ALA A 343 1.11 -4.23 31.88
N TYR A 344 1.03 -4.44 30.57
CA TYR A 344 2.19 -4.75 29.76
C TYR A 344 3.12 -3.53 29.77
N GLU A 345 4.36 -3.72 30.23
CA GLU A 345 5.36 -2.65 30.40
C GLU A 345 6.00 -2.25 29.06
N PHE A 346 5.17 -1.88 28.09
CA PHE A 346 5.57 -1.42 26.76
C PHE A 346 4.74 -0.18 26.38
N GLY A 347 5.01 0.41 25.21
CA GLY A 347 4.20 1.51 24.67
C GLY A 347 4.57 2.92 25.15
N ALA A 348 3.69 3.87 24.86
CA ALA A 348 3.91 5.29 25.15
C ALA A 348 4.03 5.60 26.65
N SER A 349 3.42 4.77 27.51
CA SER A 349 3.53 4.84 28.96
C SER A 349 4.85 4.27 29.51
N HIS A 350 5.60 3.50 28.70
CA HIS A 350 6.87 2.87 29.08
C HIS A 350 7.98 3.12 28.03
N PRO A 351 8.35 4.40 27.80
CA PRO A 351 9.28 4.77 26.72
C PRO A 351 10.67 4.11 26.86
N ASP A 352 11.11 3.82 28.08
CA ASP A 352 12.38 3.12 28.32
C ASP A 352 12.36 1.67 27.84
N ALA A 353 11.24 0.96 28.05
CA ALA A 353 11.09 -0.41 27.58
C ALA A 353 11.01 -0.47 26.05
N VAL A 354 10.26 0.47 25.44
CA VAL A 354 10.23 0.65 23.98
C VAL A 354 11.63 0.89 23.43
N ARG A 355 12.38 1.84 24.00
CA ARG A 355 13.75 2.13 23.57
C ARG A 355 14.64 0.90 23.66
N ARG A 356 14.65 0.19 24.80
CA ARG A 356 15.46 -1.02 24.97
C ARG A 356 15.12 -2.10 23.94
N TYR A 357 13.83 -2.31 23.67
CA TYR A 357 13.39 -3.28 22.67
C TYR A 357 13.93 -2.95 21.28
N PHE A 358 13.71 -1.71 20.81
CA PHE A 358 14.14 -1.32 19.46
C PHE A 358 15.67 -1.19 19.33
N ASP A 359 16.39 -0.82 20.41
CA ASP A 359 17.85 -0.85 20.43
C ASP A 359 18.35 -2.29 20.28
N HIS A 360 17.78 -3.22 21.05
CA HIS A 360 18.13 -4.63 20.98
C HIS A 360 17.82 -5.25 19.61
N TRP A 361 16.62 -5.00 19.07
CA TRP A 361 16.24 -5.43 17.73
C TRP A 361 17.24 -4.93 16.67
N PHE A 362 17.59 -3.65 16.72
CA PHE A 362 18.49 -3.06 15.74
C PHE A 362 19.91 -3.64 15.85
N GLU A 363 20.39 -3.92 17.07
CA GLU A 363 21.65 -4.63 17.32
C GLU A 363 21.64 -6.05 16.73
N GLN A 364 20.53 -6.79 16.87
CA GLN A 364 20.37 -8.13 16.31
C GLN A 364 20.36 -8.15 14.77
N CYS A 365 19.77 -7.14 14.13
CA CYS A 365 19.84 -6.97 12.68
C CYS A 365 21.28 -6.78 12.19
N ALA A 366 22.16 -6.24 13.04
CA ALA A 366 23.55 -5.89 12.75
C ALA A 366 23.72 -5.27 11.34
N PRO A 367 22.92 -4.26 10.97
CA PRO A 367 22.82 -3.86 9.58
C PRO A 367 24.12 -3.20 9.11
N ARG A 368 24.60 -3.66 7.95
CA ARG A 368 25.77 -3.07 7.28
C ARG A 368 25.53 -1.57 7.04
N PRO A 369 26.55 -0.71 7.19
CA PRO A 369 26.40 0.73 6.93
C PRO A 369 25.83 1.03 5.53
N ALA A 370 26.28 0.30 4.49
CA ALA A 370 25.74 0.50 3.14
C ALA A 370 24.26 0.11 3.04
N ALA A 371 23.84 -0.97 3.70
CA ALA A 371 22.43 -1.38 3.72
C ALA A 371 21.53 -0.31 4.35
N ARG A 372 22.00 0.38 5.39
CA ARG A 372 21.27 1.52 5.99
C ARG A 372 21.16 2.70 5.02
N CYS A 373 22.25 3.01 4.30
CA CYS A 373 22.23 4.03 3.26
C CYS A 373 21.26 3.66 2.13
N GLY A 374 21.30 2.42 1.63
CA GLY A 374 20.37 1.91 0.61
C GLY A 374 18.91 2.02 1.06
N PHE A 375 18.61 1.58 2.28
CA PHE A 375 17.28 1.71 2.88
C PHE A 375 16.81 3.18 2.92
N ALA A 376 17.65 4.10 3.41
CA ALA A 376 17.32 5.52 3.46
C ALA A 376 17.15 6.12 2.05
N ILE A 377 18.01 5.75 1.10
CA ILE A 377 17.89 6.18 -0.31
C ILE A 377 16.56 5.72 -0.91
N ASN A 378 16.14 4.48 -0.68
CA ASN A 378 14.85 3.96 -1.17
C ASN A 378 13.68 4.77 -0.61
N LEU A 379 13.67 5.00 0.71
CA LEU A 379 12.62 5.79 1.36
C LEU A 379 12.55 7.24 0.87
N LEU A 380 13.70 7.86 0.57
CA LEU A 380 13.74 9.24 0.06
C LEU A 380 13.48 9.35 -1.44
N THR A 381 13.63 8.26 -2.22
CA THR A 381 13.62 8.32 -3.69
C THR A 381 12.29 8.82 -4.26
N ASN A 382 11.15 8.45 -3.65
CA ASN A 382 9.82 8.89 -4.09
C ASN A 382 9.35 10.19 -3.42
N ARG A 383 10.20 10.85 -2.62
CA ARG A 383 9.82 11.99 -1.76
C ARG A 383 10.68 13.24 -2.00
N ARG A 384 11.28 13.35 -3.18
CA ARG A 384 12.26 14.39 -3.55
C ARG A 384 11.71 15.82 -3.57
N VAL A 385 10.39 16.00 -3.57
CA VAL A 385 9.73 17.31 -3.57
C VAL A 385 9.91 18.08 -2.26
N ARG A 386 10.28 17.38 -1.18
CA ARG A 386 10.44 18.01 0.12
C ARG A 386 11.76 18.77 0.21
N PRO A 387 11.77 19.98 0.82
CA PRO A 387 13.00 20.71 1.09
C PRO A 387 14.03 19.83 1.82
N GLY A 388 15.29 19.91 1.41
CA GLY A 388 16.41 19.15 2.02
C GLY A 388 16.52 17.68 1.58
N PHE A 389 15.45 17.02 1.12
CA PHE A 389 15.49 15.59 0.77
C PHE A 389 16.44 15.29 -0.39
N ARG A 390 16.51 16.19 -1.38
CA ARG A 390 17.43 16.05 -2.52
C ARG A 390 18.90 16.06 -2.07
N GLU A 391 19.23 16.96 -1.16
CA GLU A 391 20.59 17.10 -0.62
C GLU A 391 20.94 15.89 0.26
N ALA A 392 20.09 15.53 1.22
CA ALA A 392 20.28 14.36 2.06
C ALA A 392 20.45 13.08 1.23
N ARG A 393 19.64 12.90 0.18
CA ARG A 393 19.77 11.77 -0.75
C ARG A 393 21.11 11.79 -1.49
N ALA A 394 21.56 12.94 -1.98
CA ALA A 394 22.86 13.04 -2.65
C ALA A 394 24.02 12.70 -1.70
N GLN A 395 23.97 13.18 -0.45
CA GLN A 395 24.94 12.84 0.60
C GLN A 395 24.93 11.34 0.92
N LEU A 396 23.74 10.75 1.05
CA LEU A 396 23.57 9.31 1.25
C LEU A 396 24.12 8.49 0.08
N GLN A 397 23.89 8.92 -1.17
CA GLN A 397 24.42 8.25 -2.35
C GLN A 397 25.95 8.33 -2.42
N GLU A 398 26.55 9.47 -2.09
CA GLU A 398 28.00 9.60 -1.98
C GLU A 398 28.56 8.68 -0.90
N ARG A 399 27.94 8.69 0.28
CA ARG A 399 28.30 7.79 1.38
C ARG A 399 28.16 6.32 0.99
N HIS A 400 27.04 5.95 0.38
CA HIS A 400 26.80 4.60 -0.12
C HIS A 400 27.91 4.17 -1.07
N ARG A 401 28.20 4.99 -2.10
CA ARG A 401 29.30 4.74 -3.06
C ARG A 401 30.65 4.57 -2.37
N SER A 402 30.95 5.39 -1.36
CA SER A 402 32.21 5.26 -0.59
C SER A 402 32.29 3.95 0.21
N LEU A 403 31.16 3.47 0.74
CA LEU A 403 31.08 2.24 1.53
C LEU A 403 31.19 1.00 0.65
N VAL A 404 30.53 0.97 -0.51
CA VAL A 404 30.54 -0.18 -1.42
C VAL A 404 31.83 -0.30 -2.23
N SER A 405 32.55 0.80 -2.43
CA SER A 405 33.84 0.82 -3.15
C SER A 405 35.07 0.73 -2.25
N GLY A 406 34.89 0.85 -0.93
CA GLY A 406 36.00 0.82 0.03
C GLY A 406 36.65 -0.57 0.15
N GLU A 407 37.93 -0.61 0.54
CA GLU A 407 38.66 -1.88 0.76
C GLU A 407 37.98 -2.77 1.82
N ALA A 408 37.34 -2.14 2.81
CA ALA A 408 36.59 -2.79 3.87
C ALA A 408 35.18 -3.27 3.47
N ALA A 409 34.75 -3.03 2.23
CA ALA A 409 33.46 -3.47 1.73
C ALA A 409 33.34 -5.00 1.79
N THR A 410 32.26 -5.47 2.39
CA THR A 410 31.87 -6.89 2.37
C THR A 410 31.64 -7.37 0.93
N PRO A 411 31.73 -8.68 0.64
CA PRO A 411 31.44 -9.20 -0.69
C PRO A 411 30.07 -8.75 -1.23
N GLU A 412 29.04 -8.74 -0.39
CA GLU A 412 27.71 -8.26 -0.77
C GLU A 412 27.69 -6.75 -1.05
N GLU A 413 28.45 -5.93 -0.31
CA GLU A 413 28.57 -4.48 -0.57
C GLU A 413 29.25 -4.23 -1.91
N ARG A 414 30.29 -5.00 -2.22
CA ARG A 414 30.97 -4.92 -3.52
C ARG A 414 30.01 -5.30 -4.65
N LEU A 415 29.15 -6.31 -4.44
CA LEU A 415 28.11 -6.66 -5.41
C LEU A 415 27.13 -5.49 -5.61
N ASP A 416 26.67 -4.87 -4.52
CA ASP A 416 25.79 -3.70 -4.57
C ASP A 416 26.44 -2.55 -5.37
N GLY A 417 27.74 -2.30 -5.17
CA GLY A 417 28.50 -1.31 -5.93
C GLY A 417 28.66 -1.64 -7.42
N LEU A 418 28.89 -2.91 -7.77
CA LEU A 418 28.94 -3.36 -9.16
C LEU A 418 27.58 -3.23 -9.86
N MET A 419 26.48 -3.53 -9.16
CA MET A 419 25.11 -3.34 -9.65
C MET A 419 24.80 -1.85 -9.90
N GLU A 420 25.16 -0.98 -8.96
CA GLU A 420 24.98 0.47 -9.10
C GLU A 420 25.76 1.00 -10.32
N SER A 421 27.03 0.62 -10.45
CA SER A 421 27.88 1.01 -11.58
C SER A 421 27.29 0.58 -12.92
N PHE A 422 26.79 -0.66 -13.03
CA PHE A 422 26.15 -1.16 -14.24
C PHE A 422 24.91 -0.32 -14.62
N ASN A 423 24.05 -0.03 -13.65
CA ASN A 423 22.82 0.74 -13.89
C ASN A 423 23.12 2.19 -14.30
N THR A 424 24.12 2.85 -13.72
CA THR A 424 24.49 4.22 -14.11
C THR A 424 24.99 4.29 -15.55
N ARG A 425 25.79 3.31 -15.99
CA ARG A 425 26.31 3.27 -17.38
C ARG A 425 25.21 3.20 -18.43
N ILE A 426 24.13 2.46 -18.16
CA ILE A 426 22.99 2.33 -19.09
C ILE A 426 22.31 3.69 -19.30
N HIS A 427 22.26 4.54 -18.28
CA HIS A 427 21.59 5.84 -18.36
C HIS A 427 22.44 6.93 -19.02
N ASP A 428 23.76 6.89 -18.90
CA ASP A 428 24.65 7.94 -19.39
C ASP A 428 24.90 7.88 -20.92
N GLY A 429 24.35 6.89 -21.62
CA GLY A 429 24.42 6.82 -23.09
C GLY A 429 25.84 6.72 -23.65
N ALA A 430 26.79 6.21 -22.84
CA ALA A 430 28.18 6.05 -23.26
C ALA A 430 28.28 5.24 -24.56
N GLY A 431 29.08 5.72 -25.52
CA GLY A 431 29.13 5.17 -26.88
C GLY A 431 29.45 3.68 -26.95
N ALA A 432 28.87 2.99 -27.96
CA ALA A 432 28.87 1.54 -28.11
C ALA A 432 30.25 0.86 -28.10
N SER A 433 31.35 1.56 -28.46
CA SER A 433 32.69 0.98 -28.49
C SER A 433 33.34 0.82 -27.11
N ASP A 434 32.96 1.62 -26.12
CA ASP A 434 33.50 1.53 -24.74
C ASP A 434 32.69 0.58 -23.85
N SER A 435 31.50 0.15 -24.30
CA SER A 435 30.60 -0.72 -23.53
C SER A 435 31.18 -2.11 -23.29
N TRP A 436 31.77 -2.74 -24.32
CA TRP A 436 32.23 -4.14 -24.19
C TRP A 436 33.34 -4.31 -23.14
N THR A 437 34.39 -3.48 -23.19
CA THR A 437 35.49 -3.56 -22.22
C THR A 437 34.97 -3.40 -20.79
N ALA A 438 34.01 -2.49 -20.60
CA ALA A 438 33.40 -2.20 -19.31
C ALA A 438 32.48 -3.34 -18.83
N ASP A 439 31.73 -3.98 -19.73
CA ASP A 439 30.88 -5.14 -19.46
C ASP A 439 31.72 -6.39 -19.17
N ARG A 440 32.81 -6.61 -19.91
CA ARG A 440 33.75 -7.71 -19.68
C ARG A 440 34.46 -7.55 -18.33
N THR A 441 34.90 -6.33 -18.00
CA THR A 441 35.51 -6.04 -16.69
C THR A 441 34.52 -6.33 -15.55
N LEU A 442 33.27 -5.87 -15.69
CA LEU A 442 32.21 -6.16 -14.72
C LEU A 442 31.99 -7.67 -14.57
N PHE A 443 31.91 -8.40 -15.68
CA PHE A 443 31.77 -9.85 -15.68
C PHE A 443 32.93 -10.53 -14.93
N ASP A 444 34.18 -10.19 -15.24
CA ASP A 444 35.36 -10.80 -14.63
C ASP A 444 35.43 -10.50 -13.11
N GLU A 445 35.04 -9.30 -12.68
CA GLU A 445 34.92 -8.96 -11.25
C GLU A 445 33.81 -9.78 -10.56
N LEU A 446 32.65 -9.94 -11.19
CA LEU A 446 31.57 -10.76 -10.66
C LEU A 446 31.99 -12.23 -10.52
N GLN A 447 32.78 -12.77 -11.46
CA GLN A 447 33.28 -14.15 -11.35
C GLN A 447 34.21 -14.35 -10.16
N LYS A 448 35.03 -13.36 -9.82
CA LYS A 448 35.88 -13.40 -8.61
C LYS A 448 35.05 -13.27 -7.34
N LEU A 449 33.95 -12.53 -7.41
CA LEU A 449 33.11 -12.21 -6.26
C LEU A 449 32.13 -13.34 -5.91
N VAL A 450 31.53 -14.01 -6.89
CA VAL A 450 30.50 -15.05 -6.69
C VAL A 450 30.85 -16.08 -5.61
N PRO A 451 32.06 -16.69 -5.59
CA PRO A 451 32.41 -17.69 -4.58
C PRO A 451 32.47 -17.14 -3.14
N GLN A 452 32.55 -15.82 -2.98
CA GLN A 452 32.64 -15.13 -1.69
C GLN A 452 31.26 -14.68 -1.18
N LEU A 453 30.25 -14.68 -2.06
CA LEU A 453 28.90 -14.26 -1.73
C LEU A 453 28.16 -15.34 -0.96
N GLN A 454 27.30 -14.92 -0.03
CA GLN A 454 26.28 -15.81 0.53
C GLN A 454 25.38 -16.38 -0.59
N PRO A 455 24.87 -17.62 -0.46
CA PRO A 455 24.06 -18.27 -1.50
C PRO A 455 22.90 -17.39 -2.03
N ARG A 456 22.25 -16.63 -1.15
CA ARG A 456 21.17 -15.68 -1.51
C ARG A 456 21.58 -14.56 -2.48
N ALA A 457 22.86 -14.17 -2.48
CA ALA A 457 23.37 -13.08 -3.32
C ALA A 457 23.99 -13.60 -4.63
N GLN A 458 24.36 -14.89 -4.70
CA GLN A 458 24.97 -15.51 -5.87
C GLN A 458 24.04 -15.46 -7.11
N GLY A 459 22.74 -15.71 -6.94
CA GLY A 459 21.76 -15.62 -8.02
C GLY A 459 21.72 -14.23 -8.66
N GLY A 460 21.77 -13.17 -7.84
CA GLY A 460 21.84 -11.78 -8.31
C GLY A 460 23.12 -11.47 -9.09
N ALA A 461 24.27 -11.94 -8.60
CA ALA A 461 25.55 -11.77 -9.29
C ALA A 461 25.60 -12.50 -10.64
N HIS A 462 25.02 -13.71 -10.72
CA HIS A 462 24.90 -14.44 -11.98
C HIS A 462 23.96 -13.75 -12.97
N ARG A 463 22.81 -13.22 -12.53
CA ARG A 463 21.94 -12.39 -13.39
C ARG A 463 22.67 -11.18 -13.94
N LEU A 464 23.39 -10.44 -13.09
CA LEU A 464 24.13 -9.26 -13.53
C LEU A 464 25.24 -9.63 -14.53
N SER A 465 25.93 -10.75 -14.30
CA SER A 465 26.92 -11.31 -15.22
C SER A 465 26.28 -11.61 -16.59
N ALA A 466 25.08 -12.19 -16.59
CA ALA A 466 24.34 -12.48 -17.81
C ALA A 466 23.97 -11.19 -18.57
N CYS A 467 23.43 -10.19 -17.86
CA CYS A 467 23.06 -8.89 -18.45
C CYS A 467 24.26 -8.17 -19.09
N ALA A 468 25.42 -8.18 -18.42
CA ALA A 468 26.63 -7.57 -18.95
C ALA A 468 27.06 -8.20 -20.29
N LEU A 469 26.92 -9.52 -20.43
CA LEU A 469 27.29 -10.25 -21.65
C LEU A 469 26.22 -10.19 -22.74
N TRP A 470 24.95 -9.98 -22.39
CA TRP A 470 23.81 -10.23 -23.28
C TRP A 470 23.82 -9.39 -24.56
N ASN A 471 24.29 -8.15 -24.48
CA ASN A 471 24.32 -7.23 -25.62
C ASN A 471 25.39 -7.58 -26.67
N HIS A 472 26.23 -8.58 -26.41
CA HIS A 472 27.38 -8.95 -27.25
C HIS A 472 27.14 -10.31 -27.89
N GLN A 473 26.83 -10.32 -29.20
CA GLN A 473 26.36 -11.50 -29.93
C GLN A 473 27.29 -12.72 -29.79
N GLU A 474 28.60 -12.50 -29.74
CA GLU A 474 29.62 -13.55 -29.59
C GLU A 474 29.61 -14.22 -28.20
N HIS A 475 29.01 -13.58 -27.19
CA HIS A 475 28.99 -14.02 -25.79
C HIS A 475 27.61 -14.48 -25.31
N ARG A 476 26.63 -14.57 -26.22
CA ARG A 476 25.25 -14.92 -25.87
C ARG A 476 25.13 -16.29 -25.18
N GLY A 477 25.88 -17.29 -25.63
CA GLY A 477 25.88 -18.61 -24.99
C GLY A 477 26.41 -18.58 -23.55
N GLU A 478 27.41 -17.74 -23.27
CA GLU A 478 27.92 -17.53 -21.92
C GLU A 478 26.89 -16.79 -21.04
N ALA A 479 26.19 -15.81 -21.61
CA ALA A 479 25.10 -15.10 -20.93
C ALA A 479 23.94 -16.04 -20.56
N GLU A 480 23.51 -16.92 -21.47
CA GLU A 480 22.48 -17.93 -21.23
C GLU A 480 22.87 -18.89 -20.10
N GLU A 481 24.13 -19.35 -20.09
CA GLU A 481 24.65 -20.18 -19.01
C GLU A 481 24.62 -19.45 -17.65
N ARG A 482 24.90 -18.13 -17.64
CA ARG A 482 24.78 -17.33 -16.41
C ARG A 482 23.35 -17.18 -15.93
N PHE A 483 22.37 -17.00 -16.82
CA PHE A 483 20.96 -17.03 -16.44
C PHE A 483 20.55 -18.40 -15.88
N ARG A 484 21.03 -19.51 -16.46
CA ARG A 484 20.78 -20.86 -15.92
C ARG A 484 21.33 -21.04 -14.51
N LEU A 485 22.58 -20.62 -14.27
CA LEU A 485 23.20 -20.67 -12.94
C LEU A 485 22.44 -19.81 -11.93
N ALA A 486 22.01 -18.60 -12.32
CA ALA A 486 21.19 -17.75 -11.45
C ALA A 486 19.90 -18.46 -11.03
N TRP A 487 19.20 -19.05 -11.99
CA TRP A 487 17.96 -19.78 -11.76
C TRP A 487 18.17 -21.00 -10.85
N GLU A 488 19.21 -21.80 -11.09
CA GLU A 488 19.53 -22.98 -10.28
C GLU A 488 19.86 -22.61 -8.83
N VAL A 489 20.65 -21.55 -8.63
CA VAL A 489 20.96 -21.02 -7.29
C VAL A 489 19.68 -20.61 -6.58
N ASP A 490 18.87 -19.72 -7.17
CA ASP A 490 17.65 -19.22 -6.53
C ASP A 490 16.66 -20.35 -6.23
N ARG A 491 16.50 -21.30 -7.16
CA ARG A 491 15.64 -22.47 -6.98
C ARG A 491 16.14 -23.36 -5.84
N SER A 492 17.45 -23.57 -5.73
CA SER A 492 18.03 -24.44 -4.70
C SER A 492 17.83 -23.91 -3.28
N ILE A 493 17.74 -22.59 -3.11
CA ILE A 493 17.49 -21.93 -1.83
C ILE A 493 16.00 -21.59 -1.62
N GLY A 494 15.12 -22.01 -2.53
CA GLY A 494 13.68 -21.71 -2.46
C GLY A 494 13.33 -20.22 -2.64
N HIS A 495 14.22 -19.44 -3.27
CA HIS A 495 14.05 -18.00 -3.43
C HIS A 495 13.24 -17.68 -4.70
N LEU A 496 11.94 -17.98 -4.66
CA LEU A 496 11.00 -17.83 -5.78
C LEU A 496 11.05 -16.43 -6.45
N ARG A 497 11.23 -15.35 -5.66
CA ARG A 497 11.41 -13.99 -6.18
C ARG A 497 12.67 -13.85 -7.04
N GLY A 498 13.78 -14.45 -6.62
CA GLY A 498 15.02 -14.47 -7.42
C GLY A 498 14.86 -15.26 -8.71
N GLU A 499 14.19 -16.41 -8.65
CA GLU A 499 13.84 -17.21 -9.83
C GLU A 499 13.02 -16.41 -10.84
N LEU A 500 11.96 -15.72 -10.40
CA LEU A 500 11.12 -14.88 -11.25
C LEU A 500 11.85 -13.67 -11.80
N ALA A 501 12.69 -13.01 -11.00
CA ALA A 501 13.55 -11.93 -11.45
C ALA A 501 14.47 -12.41 -12.59
N THR A 502 15.07 -13.60 -12.45
CA THR A 502 15.92 -14.21 -13.48
C THR A 502 15.17 -14.41 -14.79
N LEU A 503 13.98 -15.01 -14.72
CA LEU A 503 13.16 -15.27 -15.89
C LEU A 503 12.70 -13.98 -16.58
N THR A 504 12.29 -12.98 -15.79
CA THR A 504 11.82 -11.68 -16.32
C THR A 504 12.95 -10.90 -16.97
N THR A 505 14.12 -10.84 -16.33
CA THR A 505 15.30 -10.18 -16.89
C THR A 505 15.76 -10.87 -18.18
N TRP A 506 15.79 -12.21 -18.19
CA TRP A 506 16.14 -12.97 -19.38
C TRP A 506 15.14 -12.73 -20.52
N GLN A 507 13.84 -12.71 -20.24
CA GLN A 507 12.80 -12.42 -21.24
C GLN A 507 12.94 -11.00 -21.82
N ARG A 508 13.21 -9.98 -20.99
CA ARG A 508 13.45 -8.60 -21.47
C ARG A 508 14.67 -8.54 -22.37
N ALA A 509 15.75 -9.18 -21.96
CA ALA A 509 16.99 -9.25 -22.72
C ALA A 509 16.76 -9.95 -24.08
N ALA A 510 16.02 -11.06 -24.10
CA ALA A 510 15.65 -11.74 -25.33
C ALA A 510 14.62 -10.98 -26.19
N GLY A 511 13.82 -10.10 -25.57
CA GLY A 511 12.78 -9.30 -26.21
C GLY A 511 13.27 -8.22 -27.16
N SER A 512 14.55 -7.79 -27.08
CA SER A 512 15.16 -6.90 -28.08
C SER A 512 15.28 -7.52 -29.48
N LEU A 513 14.97 -8.81 -29.64
CA LEU A 513 14.71 -9.42 -30.96
C LEU A 513 13.42 -8.91 -31.64
N ARG A 514 12.48 -8.29 -30.91
CA ARG A 514 11.25 -7.72 -31.50
C ARG A 514 11.54 -6.57 -32.45
N ASP A 515 12.57 -5.77 -32.19
CA ASP A 515 12.86 -4.55 -32.96
C ASP A 515 13.54 -4.81 -34.32
N HIS A 516 13.78 -6.08 -34.66
CA HIS A 516 14.47 -6.48 -35.89
C HIS A 516 13.65 -7.36 -36.84
N LEU A 517 12.37 -7.61 -36.50
CA LEU A 517 11.43 -8.30 -37.38
C LEU A 517 10.30 -7.34 -37.74
N SER A 518 9.97 -7.22 -39.03
CA SER A 518 8.79 -6.45 -39.42
C SER A 518 7.51 -7.14 -38.92
N GLU A 519 6.43 -6.39 -38.73
CA GLU A 519 5.09 -6.89 -38.34
C GLU A 519 4.64 -8.08 -39.24
N LYS A 520 5.04 -8.04 -40.50
CA LYS A 520 4.80 -9.10 -41.49
C LYS A 520 5.65 -10.36 -41.23
N ASP A 521 6.93 -10.20 -40.89
CA ASP A 521 7.82 -11.32 -40.60
C ASP A 521 7.40 -12.08 -39.34
N HIS A 522 6.76 -11.39 -38.39
CA HIS A 522 6.18 -11.99 -37.20
C HIS A 522 4.93 -12.83 -37.52
N HIS A 523 4.04 -12.31 -38.37
CA HIS A 523 2.87 -13.04 -38.84
C HIS A 523 3.24 -14.25 -39.71
N ASP A 524 4.22 -14.10 -40.60
CA ASP A 524 4.67 -15.17 -41.51
C ASP A 524 5.38 -16.30 -40.72
N HIS A 525 6.19 -15.98 -39.70
CA HIS A 525 6.77 -16.98 -38.80
C HIS A 525 5.72 -17.71 -37.96
N ASN A 526 4.70 -17.01 -37.48
CA ASN A 526 3.61 -17.62 -36.69
C ASN A 526 2.70 -18.50 -37.55
N ALA A 527 2.47 -18.14 -38.81
CA ALA A 527 1.78 -18.98 -39.78
C ALA A 527 2.58 -20.25 -40.09
N PHE A 528 3.91 -20.12 -40.24
CA PHE A 528 4.81 -21.25 -40.50
C PHE A 528 4.92 -22.22 -39.31
N ALA A 529 5.03 -21.71 -38.08
CA ALA A 529 5.05 -22.54 -36.86
C ALA A 529 3.74 -23.32 -36.65
N ARG A 530 2.58 -22.71 -36.96
CA ARG A 530 1.26 -23.39 -36.95
C ARG A 530 1.18 -24.55 -37.95
N MET A 531 1.83 -24.42 -39.10
CA MET A 531 1.88 -25.49 -40.10
C MET A 531 2.78 -26.67 -39.67
N MET A 532 3.76 -26.42 -38.80
CA MET A 532 4.75 -27.41 -38.37
C MET A 532 4.42 -28.09 -37.02
N GLY A 533 3.40 -27.63 -36.31
CA GLY A 533 2.98 -28.20 -35.03
C GLY A 533 3.87 -27.81 -33.84
N ASP A 534 4.75 -26.83 -34.03
CA ASP A 534 5.64 -26.32 -33.00
C ASP A 534 4.92 -25.33 -32.06
N PRO A 535 5.27 -25.29 -30.76
CA PRO A 535 4.70 -24.32 -29.83
C PRO A 535 5.15 -22.88 -30.15
N ILE A 536 4.15 -22.00 -30.22
CA ILE A 536 4.15 -20.61 -30.70
C ILE A 536 5.06 -19.65 -29.88
N PHE A 537 5.68 -18.65 -30.55
CA PHE A 537 6.36 -17.45 -30.00
C PHE A 537 5.48 -16.16 -30.19
N PRO A 538 5.67 -15.05 -29.45
CA PRO A 538 4.76 -14.60 -28.39
C PRO A 538 4.04 -13.28 -28.73
N ASP A 539 2.89 -13.37 -29.40
CA ASP A 539 1.88 -12.28 -29.40
C ASP A 539 0.74 -12.53 -28.40
N ASP A 540 0.75 -13.70 -27.76
CA ASP A 540 -0.11 -14.02 -26.62
C ASP A 540 0.53 -13.62 -25.28
N ALA A 541 1.64 -12.88 -25.24
CA ALA A 541 2.32 -12.56 -23.97
C ALA A 541 1.36 -11.94 -22.94
N PHE A 542 0.51 -10.99 -23.34
CA PHE A 542 -0.53 -10.41 -22.48
C PHE A 542 -1.54 -11.45 -21.98
N TYR A 543 -2.13 -12.26 -22.87
CA TYR A 543 -3.17 -13.23 -22.49
C TYR A 543 -2.62 -14.46 -21.78
N ARG A 544 -1.40 -14.87 -22.11
CA ARG A 544 -0.68 -15.99 -21.49
C ARG A 544 -0.07 -15.59 -20.16
N LEU A 545 0.43 -14.37 -19.99
CA LEU A 545 0.83 -13.84 -18.67
C LEU A 545 -0.39 -13.58 -17.78
N ARG A 546 -1.54 -13.18 -18.35
CA ARG A 546 -2.82 -13.10 -17.63
C ARG A 546 -3.37 -14.48 -17.26
N ALA A 547 -3.29 -15.47 -18.15
CA ALA A 547 -3.70 -16.84 -17.87
C ALA A 547 -2.76 -17.50 -16.84
N LEU A 548 -1.45 -17.35 -17.00
CA LEU A 548 -0.44 -17.79 -16.03
C LEU A 548 -0.65 -17.08 -14.68
N SER A 549 -0.97 -15.79 -14.69
CA SER A 549 -1.34 -15.03 -13.49
C SER A 549 -2.58 -15.59 -12.78
N GLN A 550 -3.59 -16.00 -13.56
CA GLN A 550 -4.82 -16.61 -13.06
C GLN A 550 -4.60 -18.06 -12.56
N GLU A 551 -3.71 -18.82 -13.21
CA GLU A 551 -3.42 -20.23 -12.92
C GLU A 551 -2.45 -20.40 -11.75
N THR A 552 -1.43 -19.54 -11.63
CA THR A 552 -0.39 -19.64 -10.60
C THR A 552 -0.61 -18.67 -9.44
N GLY A 553 -1.60 -17.78 -9.54
CA GLY A 553 -1.83 -16.69 -8.58
C GLY A 553 -0.77 -15.58 -8.65
N TYR A 554 0.17 -15.64 -9.61
CA TYR A 554 1.21 -14.64 -9.82
C TYR A 554 0.62 -13.34 -10.35
N GLN A 555 0.98 -12.17 -9.82
CA GLN A 555 0.52 -10.89 -10.39
C GLN A 555 1.61 -10.31 -11.29
N PHE A 556 1.38 -10.40 -12.60
CA PHE A 556 2.21 -9.77 -13.61
C PHE A 556 2.18 -8.25 -13.46
N ASN A 557 3.32 -7.57 -13.57
CA ASN A 557 3.38 -6.10 -13.56
C ASN A 557 2.84 -5.55 -14.89
N LEU A 558 1.52 -5.61 -15.03
CA LEU A 558 0.77 -5.08 -16.15
C LEU A 558 1.12 -3.60 -16.42
N TRP A 559 1.49 -2.86 -15.36
CA TRP A 559 1.84 -1.44 -15.41
C TRP A 559 3.08 -1.14 -16.25
N GLU A 560 4.19 -1.86 -16.03
CA GLU A 560 5.41 -1.66 -16.83
C GLU A 560 5.20 -2.05 -18.29
N HIS A 561 4.41 -3.09 -18.55
CA HIS A 561 4.11 -3.52 -19.92
C HIS A 561 3.23 -2.49 -20.64
N LEU A 562 2.11 -2.07 -20.05
CA LEU A 562 1.23 -1.05 -20.64
C LEU A 562 1.99 0.27 -20.86
N LEU A 563 2.79 0.73 -19.88
CA LEU A 563 3.57 1.97 -20.03
C LEU A 563 4.65 1.88 -21.11
N ALA A 564 5.20 0.69 -21.37
CA ALA A 564 6.23 0.47 -22.38
C ALA A 564 5.68 0.22 -23.79
N THR A 565 4.46 -0.32 -23.91
CA THR A 565 3.86 -0.71 -25.20
C THR A 565 2.73 0.21 -25.67
N PHE A 566 2.33 1.21 -24.89
CA PHE A 566 1.27 2.13 -25.30
C PHE A 566 1.75 3.09 -26.40
N ASP A 567 1.49 2.72 -27.64
CA ASP A 567 1.43 3.67 -28.75
C ASP A 567 -0.03 4.16 -28.87
N ILE A 568 -0.26 5.43 -28.49
CA ILE A 568 -1.59 6.04 -28.35
C ILE A 568 -2.40 5.98 -29.67
N GLY A 569 -1.73 5.93 -30.82
CA GLY A 569 -2.38 5.85 -32.13
C GLY A 569 -3.22 4.58 -32.35
N TYR A 570 -3.03 3.51 -31.56
CA TYR A 570 -3.74 2.24 -31.77
C TYR A 570 -5.14 2.17 -31.13
N VAL A 571 -5.51 3.14 -30.29
CA VAL A 571 -6.79 3.16 -29.52
C VAL A 571 -7.92 3.84 -30.32
N GLU A 572 -7.62 4.36 -31.51
CA GLU A 572 -8.42 5.37 -32.19
C GLU A 572 -9.76 4.87 -32.79
N GLU A 573 -10.01 3.58 -32.98
CA GLU A 573 -11.21 3.14 -33.76
C GLU A 573 -12.31 2.42 -32.97
N ASP A 574 -12.02 1.87 -31.78
CA ASP A 574 -12.99 1.03 -31.03
C ASP A 574 -13.47 1.71 -29.72
N PRO A 575 -14.77 2.10 -29.62
CA PRO A 575 -15.34 2.68 -28.41
C PRO A 575 -15.20 1.81 -27.14
N ALA A 576 -15.25 0.48 -27.27
CA ALA A 576 -15.10 -0.43 -26.14
C ALA A 576 -13.66 -0.43 -25.61
N ARG A 577 -12.68 -0.36 -26.52
CA ARG A 577 -11.27 -0.19 -26.14
C ARG A 577 -11.03 1.16 -25.48
N ARG A 578 -11.59 2.26 -26.00
CA ARG A 578 -11.47 3.57 -25.35
C ARG A 578 -11.99 3.57 -23.92
N GLN A 579 -13.15 2.94 -23.67
CA GLN A 579 -13.68 2.82 -22.32
C GLN A 579 -12.77 1.99 -21.40
N LEU A 580 -12.23 0.88 -21.92
CA LEU A 580 -11.26 0.07 -21.18
C LEU A 580 -10.00 0.89 -20.84
N VAL A 581 -9.45 1.62 -21.81
CA VAL A 581 -8.28 2.50 -21.59
C VAL A 581 -8.57 3.55 -20.53
N ARG A 582 -9.75 4.16 -20.49
CA ARG A 582 -10.10 5.10 -19.41
C ARG A 582 -10.16 4.43 -18.06
N VAL A 583 -10.76 3.25 -17.97
CA VAL A 583 -10.82 2.49 -16.71
C VAL A 583 -9.42 2.15 -16.24
N GLU A 584 -8.58 1.63 -17.13
CA GLU A 584 -7.19 1.32 -16.79
C GLU A 584 -6.39 2.58 -16.45
N ALA A 585 -6.49 3.66 -17.22
CA ALA A 585 -5.79 4.92 -16.93
C ALA A 585 -6.23 5.53 -15.58
N ARG A 586 -7.51 5.44 -15.20
CA ARG A 586 -7.95 5.82 -13.84
C ARG A 586 -7.34 4.92 -12.77
N ASN A 587 -7.31 3.60 -12.99
CA ASN A 587 -6.65 2.67 -12.09
C ASN A 587 -5.15 2.95 -12.00
N MET A 588 -4.49 3.34 -13.10
CA MET A 588 -3.08 3.72 -13.15
C MET A 588 -2.83 5.01 -12.37
N VAL A 589 -3.62 6.06 -12.60
CA VAL A 589 -3.52 7.33 -11.86
C VAL A 589 -3.67 7.04 -10.38
N ARG A 590 -4.69 6.26 -10.01
CA ARG A 590 -4.93 5.86 -8.63
C ARG A 590 -3.73 5.14 -8.05
N ALA A 591 -3.28 4.06 -8.67
CA ALA A 591 -2.14 3.28 -8.20
C ALA A 591 -0.88 4.13 -8.05
N ALA A 592 -0.58 4.97 -9.04
CA ALA A 592 0.63 5.78 -9.04
C ALA A 592 0.58 6.89 -8.00
N VAL A 593 -0.55 7.60 -7.89
CA VAL A 593 -0.82 8.54 -6.79
C VAL A 593 -0.65 7.82 -5.47
N ASP A 594 -1.35 6.71 -5.29
CA ASP A 594 -1.38 5.94 -4.08
C ASP A 594 0.03 5.42 -3.70
N MET A 595 0.87 4.98 -4.65
CA MET A 595 2.27 4.59 -4.41
C MET A 595 3.25 5.75 -4.23
N GLY A 596 2.83 6.99 -4.51
CA GLY A 596 3.74 8.14 -4.61
C GLY A 596 4.69 8.04 -5.81
N ASP A 597 4.33 7.25 -6.83
CA ASP A 597 5.03 7.20 -8.11
C ASP A 597 4.60 8.40 -8.96
N ILE A 598 5.31 9.51 -8.77
CA ILE A 598 4.96 10.77 -9.43
C ILE A 598 5.11 10.67 -10.95
N VAL A 599 6.09 9.91 -11.44
CA VAL A 599 6.30 9.73 -12.88
C VAL A 599 5.16 8.91 -13.47
N GLY A 600 4.81 7.80 -12.82
CA GLY A 600 3.63 7.01 -13.16
C GLY A 600 2.35 7.85 -13.12
N GLU A 601 2.18 8.71 -12.12
CA GLU A 601 1.03 9.59 -11.98
C GLU A 601 0.94 10.54 -13.17
N MET A 602 2.03 11.22 -13.50
CA MET A 602 2.07 12.14 -14.63
C MET A 602 1.71 11.43 -15.93
N LYS A 603 2.33 10.28 -16.20
CA LYS A 603 2.04 9.48 -17.41
C LYS A 603 0.59 9.06 -17.49
N SER A 604 0.04 8.58 -16.38
CA SER A 604 -1.32 8.09 -16.30
C SER A 604 -2.36 9.20 -16.40
N ARG A 605 -2.09 10.36 -15.78
CA ARG A 605 -2.97 11.54 -15.88
C ARG A 605 -2.99 12.10 -17.28
N LEU A 606 -1.84 12.12 -17.97
CA LEU A 606 -1.77 12.56 -19.35
C LEU A 606 -2.58 11.63 -20.26
N LEU A 607 -2.40 10.31 -20.10
CA LEU A 607 -3.17 9.30 -20.83
C LEU A 607 -4.67 9.44 -20.59
N LEU A 608 -5.08 9.62 -19.32
CA LEU A 608 -6.48 9.79 -18.96
C LEU A 608 -7.06 11.10 -19.52
N ALA A 609 -6.33 12.21 -19.40
CA ALA A 609 -6.75 13.50 -19.94
C ALA A 609 -6.92 13.45 -21.47
N ALA A 610 -6.00 12.81 -22.19
CA ALA A 610 -6.10 12.63 -23.64
C ALA A 610 -7.36 11.83 -24.01
N SER A 611 -7.59 10.71 -23.32
CA SER A 611 -8.74 9.85 -23.58
C SER A 611 -10.09 10.51 -23.26
N LEU A 612 -10.13 11.37 -22.22
CA LEU A 612 -11.32 12.16 -21.84
C LEU A 612 -11.57 13.33 -22.81
N GLN A 613 -10.51 13.95 -23.32
CA GLN A 613 -10.63 15.01 -24.33
C GLN A 613 -11.24 14.47 -25.62
N GLU A 614 -10.80 13.30 -26.07
CA GLU A 614 -11.37 12.62 -27.26
C GLU A 614 -12.84 12.22 -27.10
N SER A 615 -13.31 12.00 -25.86
CA SER A 615 -14.69 11.64 -25.57
C SER A 615 -15.62 12.83 -25.35
N GLY A 616 -15.06 14.03 -25.27
CA GLY A 616 -15.80 15.24 -24.93
C GLY A 616 -16.05 15.44 -23.43
N ASP A 617 -15.44 14.63 -22.56
CA ASP A 617 -15.52 14.75 -21.09
C ASP A 617 -14.55 15.84 -20.59
N LEU A 618 -14.71 17.07 -21.11
CA LEU A 618 -13.73 18.15 -20.98
C LEU A 618 -13.50 18.62 -19.54
N ASP A 619 -14.51 18.56 -18.67
CA ASP A 619 -14.38 19.02 -17.28
C ASP A 619 -13.47 18.09 -16.45
N GLU A 620 -13.56 16.77 -16.64
CA GLU A 620 -12.66 15.81 -15.96
C GLU A 620 -11.25 15.88 -16.57
N ALA A 621 -11.14 16.00 -17.89
CA ALA A 621 -9.86 16.21 -18.57
C ALA A 621 -9.13 17.44 -18.00
N ALA A 622 -9.85 18.54 -17.79
CA ALA A 622 -9.34 19.76 -17.18
C ALA A 622 -8.76 19.55 -15.79
N GLN A 623 -9.44 18.79 -14.93
CA GLN A 623 -8.95 18.51 -13.58
C GLN A 623 -7.61 17.77 -13.63
N HIS A 624 -7.48 16.76 -14.49
CA HIS A 624 -6.21 16.04 -14.65
C HIS A 624 -5.08 16.91 -15.20
N LEU A 625 -5.39 17.81 -16.15
CA LEU A 625 -4.43 18.76 -16.70
C LEU A 625 -3.97 19.80 -15.66
N VAL A 626 -4.86 20.30 -14.80
CA VAL A 626 -4.49 21.16 -13.66
C VAL A 626 -3.53 20.45 -12.72
N CYS A 627 -3.81 19.19 -12.37
CA CYS A 627 -2.89 18.40 -11.54
C CYS A 627 -1.52 18.21 -12.21
N LEU A 628 -1.47 18.05 -13.54
CA LEU A 628 -0.22 17.96 -14.30
C LEU A 628 0.59 19.26 -14.26
N ILE A 629 -0.06 20.43 -14.36
CA ILE A 629 0.61 21.74 -14.24
C ILE A 629 1.23 21.90 -12.84
N GLU A 630 0.50 21.53 -11.79
CA GLU A 630 1.03 21.59 -10.42
C GLU A 630 2.18 20.58 -10.22
N LEU A 631 2.14 19.44 -10.88
CA LEU A 631 3.24 18.48 -10.92
C LEU A 631 4.47 19.04 -11.65
N GLU A 632 4.31 19.68 -12.81
CA GLU A 632 5.40 20.33 -13.54
C GLU A 632 6.09 21.43 -12.72
N LYS A 633 5.34 22.21 -11.93
CA LYS A 633 5.97 23.19 -11.01
C LYS A 633 6.90 22.53 -9.99
N ALA A 634 6.61 21.29 -9.62
CA ALA A 634 7.44 20.50 -8.71
C ALA A 634 8.52 19.66 -9.44
N PHE A 635 8.37 19.41 -10.74
CA PHE A 635 9.21 18.50 -11.54
C PHE A 635 9.57 19.10 -12.89
N ASP A 636 10.86 19.13 -13.17
CA ASP A 636 11.36 19.51 -14.49
C ASP A 636 10.94 18.49 -15.55
N LEU A 637 9.97 18.89 -16.39
CA LEU A 637 9.46 18.07 -17.49
C LEU A 637 10.51 17.82 -18.59
N ASP A 638 11.55 18.65 -18.69
CA ASP A 638 12.62 18.50 -19.68
C ASP A 638 13.40 17.19 -19.48
N GLY A 639 13.47 16.70 -18.23
CA GLY A 639 14.10 15.43 -17.88
C GLY A 639 13.35 14.18 -18.35
N PHE A 640 12.15 14.30 -18.92
CA PHE A 640 11.30 13.16 -19.31
C PHE A 640 11.26 12.91 -20.83
N GLY A 641 12.10 13.58 -21.62
CA GLY A 641 12.19 13.37 -23.07
C GLY A 641 10.87 13.67 -23.80
N ASP A 642 10.49 12.80 -24.74
CA ASP A 642 9.28 12.94 -25.57
C ASP A 642 7.98 13.10 -24.76
N PHE A 643 7.93 12.52 -23.57
CA PHE A 643 6.78 12.64 -22.67
C PHE A 643 6.56 14.10 -22.24
N GLY A 644 7.62 14.79 -21.83
CA GLY A 644 7.55 16.19 -21.40
C GLY A 644 7.17 17.14 -22.53
N LEU A 645 7.56 16.83 -23.77
CA LEU A 645 7.14 17.57 -24.96
C LEU A 645 5.63 17.40 -25.24
N ARG A 646 5.11 16.16 -25.18
CA ARG A 646 3.68 15.88 -25.40
C ARG A 646 2.80 16.48 -24.31
N ALA A 647 3.21 16.37 -23.05
CA ALA A 647 2.50 17.00 -21.93
C ALA A 647 2.36 18.51 -22.14
N ARG A 648 3.46 19.20 -22.50
CA ARG A 648 3.43 20.64 -22.79
C ARG A 648 2.61 21.00 -24.03
N ALA A 649 2.62 20.15 -25.06
CA ALA A 649 1.77 20.36 -26.23
C ALA A 649 0.27 20.33 -25.86
N MET A 650 -0.17 19.36 -25.04
CA MET A 650 -1.54 19.32 -24.54
C MET A 650 -1.86 20.52 -23.64
N LEU A 651 -0.95 20.90 -22.74
CA LEU A 651 -1.11 22.09 -21.89
C LEU A 651 -1.16 23.40 -22.70
N ALA A 652 -0.45 23.49 -23.81
CA ALA A 652 -0.49 24.64 -24.72
C ALA A 652 -1.81 24.70 -25.51
N GLN A 653 -2.37 23.55 -25.91
CA GLN A 653 -3.69 23.48 -26.55
C GLN A 653 -4.82 23.94 -25.61
N VAL A 654 -4.64 23.71 -24.31
CA VAL A 654 -5.53 24.12 -23.22
C VAL A 654 -5.58 25.64 -23.02
N ASP A 655 -4.47 26.35 -23.31
CA ASP A 655 -4.33 27.80 -23.07
C ASP A 655 -5.06 28.67 -24.11
N HIS A 656 -5.50 28.09 -25.23
CA HIS A 656 -6.02 28.84 -26.39
C HIS A 656 -7.55 28.92 -26.52
N GLY A 657 -8.36 28.78 -25.45
CA GLY A 657 -9.83 28.81 -25.60
C GLY A 657 -10.72 29.06 -24.37
N ASP A 658 -12.00 28.69 -24.52
CA ASP A 658 -13.06 28.70 -23.49
C ASP A 658 -12.69 27.87 -22.24
N PHE A 659 -11.84 26.87 -22.44
CA PHE A 659 -11.32 25.99 -21.40
C PHE A 659 -10.45 26.74 -20.38
N ALA A 660 -9.49 27.56 -20.81
CA ALA A 660 -8.68 28.40 -19.91
C ALA A 660 -9.55 29.36 -19.06
N ARG A 661 -10.69 29.84 -19.60
CA ARG A 661 -11.66 30.65 -18.84
C ARG A 661 -12.44 29.86 -17.78
N ARG A 662 -12.71 28.56 -18.00
CA ARG A 662 -13.38 27.67 -17.03
C ARG A 662 -12.44 27.14 -15.96
N VAL A 663 -11.17 26.92 -16.33
CA VAL A 663 -10.17 26.30 -15.46
C VAL A 663 -9.43 27.33 -14.60
N ARG A 664 -9.23 28.57 -15.08
CA ARG A 664 -8.57 29.64 -14.30
C ARG A 664 -9.19 29.92 -12.93
N PRO A 665 -10.52 29.93 -12.72
CA PRO A 665 -11.10 30.08 -11.39
C PRO A 665 -10.77 28.91 -10.46
N ALA A 666 -10.73 27.67 -10.98
CA ALA A 666 -10.31 26.49 -10.22
C ALA A 666 -8.83 26.54 -9.88
N LEU A 667 -7.98 26.91 -10.85
CA LEU A 667 -6.54 27.18 -10.65
C LEU A 667 -6.30 28.31 -9.64
N ALA A 668 -7.05 29.40 -9.71
CA ALA A 668 -6.92 30.54 -8.80
C ALA A 668 -7.43 30.21 -7.38
N ALA A 669 -8.38 29.28 -7.25
CA ALA A 669 -8.86 28.76 -5.97
C ALA A 669 -7.96 27.66 -5.40
N SER A 670 -7.25 26.90 -6.24
CA SER A 670 -6.28 25.88 -5.85
C SER A 670 -4.87 26.44 -5.64
N MET A 671 -4.59 27.65 -6.14
CA MET A 671 -3.33 28.37 -5.92
C MET A 671 -3.16 28.69 -4.43
N TRP A 672 -2.27 27.96 -3.79
CA TRP A 672 -1.72 28.33 -2.49
C TRP A 672 -0.74 29.50 -2.63
N VAL A 673 -0.78 30.37 -1.62
CA VAL A 673 0.28 31.31 -1.26
C VAL A 673 1.53 30.49 -0.95
N VAL A 674 2.55 30.62 -1.80
CA VAL A 674 3.94 30.23 -1.47
C VAL A 674 4.45 31.12 -0.35
#